data_AF-A0A9D5WYW0-F1
#
_entry.id   AF-A0A9D5WYW0-F1
#
_cell.length_a   1.000
_cell.length_b   1.000
_cell.length_c   1.000
_cell.angle_alpha   90.00
_cell.angle_beta   90.00
_cell.angle_gamma   90.00
#
_symmetry.space_group_name_H-M   'P 1'
#
loop_
_entity.id
_entity.type
_entity.pdbx_description
1 polymer ?
#
loop_
_entity_poly.entity_id
_entity_poly.type
_entity_poly.pdbx_seq_one_letter_code
_entity_poly.pdbx_strand_id
1 'polypeptide(L)'
;MFNFFSNTYSAVVTIFAALLGISFPLILQSIQRIDEKYDSAVLSSRFEDENIYHIFKWLLYVYAVIVCVVPFILSFLSNVEKEYWINSFLLLYLLCIIMTLVILFDRISKYYNIEKLLSYLSSKKKESDILIFWDIMRVASKAENEHLYKTAIIEVFGYFVKEQEDSKDKKEIVYSASLYQVLYEMGSAVGISQQQSFIYNRNDIISILYNTVITNAKISQQTFNHIWFMLNNASFVSNINWLKTYWTYANQYMGFRRMEYGNEDEQEYLKKFYIFNVMFGAMLTYHRNYSTLNYIMTFSQSLPLSFPLIPGTFSKIMNCVENISNMNNQWITPMVLESKYSIKGLDEGVNASNEIAKLAYKYLSLLFIRLWSYKDYNINYSEPLEIPYIGNSINKNEQLIKLSKTIKEYIDTWYSSGELNNLGLWKLPSKSDVLALLDNYISSLEDMNIELDKQNGYDEERLDYICNDFLKFNAQNYIEIPTQEELPSKENSTHTTVEVIGTIDVERRYLQKGRSEILGGVGDGLAKCLEYNMKHKYLQLLIRSFTIEEIKIQLDNLIPELDRLQLTKDDCIIEIAYSSDLRTAAKVFRIMNGFQKSVLVCKMADLPSLDIIDSSPISTDKKIDPYNYIYLGVEELSDKYILSVKQTIRINQVNGKPKAFLFTIER
;
A
#
# COMPACT_ATOMS: atom_id res chain seq x y z
N MET A 1 -30.70 82.11 16.08
CA MET A 1 -31.17 80.70 16.23
C MET A 1 -30.20 79.70 15.59
N PHE A 2 -29.58 80.02 14.45
CA PHE A 2 -28.52 79.23 13.78
C PHE A 2 -27.29 78.85 14.65
N ASN A 3 -26.96 79.63 15.69
CA ASN A 3 -25.75 79.43 16.48
C ASN A 3 -25.77 78.18 17.40
N PHE A 4 -26.91 77.84 18.03
CA PHE A 4 -26.92 76.69 18.97
C PHE A 4 -26.81 75.35 18.23
N PHE A 5 -27.54 75.19 17.12
CA PHE A 5 -27.47 74.00 16.29
C PHE A 5 -26.10 73.84 15.64
N SER A 6 -25.60 74.90 14.98
CA SER A 6 -24.29 74.87 14.31
C SER A 6 -23.16 74.56 15.29
N ASN A 7 -23.18 75.14 16.49
CA ASN A 7 -22.17 74.88 17.53
C ASN A 7 -22.28 73.45 18.07
N THR A 8 -23.49 72.94 18.31
CA THR A 8 -23.70 71.58 18.87
C THR A 8 -23.36 70.50 17.83
N TYR A 9 -23.80 70.66 16.59
CA TYR A 9 -23.46 69.76 15.50
C TYR A 9 -21.95 69.78 15.22
N SER A 10 -21.32 70.96 15.16
CA SER A 10 -19.86 71.08 15.03
C SER A 10 -19.12 70.38 16.17
N ALA A 11 -19.59 70.51 17.42
CA ALA A 11 -19.03 69.79 18.56
C ALA A 11 -19.17 68.26 18.40
N VAL A 12 -20.35 67.78 17.99
CA VAL A 12 -20.62 66.35 17.75
C VAL A 12 -19.72 65.78 16.66
N VAL A 13 -19.57 66.48 15.53
CA VAL A 13 -18.66 66.07 14.44
C VAL A 13 -17.20 66.07 14.91
N THR A 14 -16.80 67.07 15.69
CA THR A 14 -15.43 67.16 16.23
C THR A 14 -15.13 66.01 17.19
N ILE A 15 -16.06 65.69 18.10
CA ILE A 15 -15.90 64.55 19.03
C ILE A 15 -15.89 63.23 18.26
N PHE A 16 -16.74 63.06 17.24
CA PHE A 16 -16.73 61.87 16.40
C PHE A 16 -15.42 61.73 15.61
N ALA A 17 -14.92 62.80 15.01
CA ALA A 17 -13.64 62.80 14.31
C ALA A 17 -12.47 62.47 15.25
N ALA A 18 -12.47 63.00 16.47
CA ALA A 18 -11.51 62.64 17.51
C ALA A 18 -11.63 61.16 17.91
N LEU A 19 -12.86 60.66 18.07
CA LEU A 19 -13.11 59.26 18.39
C LEU A 19 -12.61 58.34 17.27
N LEU A 20 -12.83 58.67 15.99
CA LEU A 20 -12.26 57.94 14.86
C LEU A 20 -10.74 57.95 14.86
N GLY A 21 -10.14 59.15 15.01
CA GLY A 21 -8.70 59.34 15.00
C GLY A 21 -7.97 58.64 16.14
N ILE A 22 -8.62 58.43 17.28
CA ILE A 22 -8.05 57.74 18.43
C ILE A 22 -8.36 56.24 18.40
N SER A 23 -9.63 55.86 18.19
CA SER A 23 -10.08 54.47 18.36
C SER A 23 -9.50 53.53 17.32
N PHE A 24 -9.47 53.91 16.03
CA PHE A 24 -8.97 53.03 14.97
C PHE A 24 -7.49 52.69 15.12
N PRO A 25 -6.56 53.67 15.27
CA PRO A 25 -5.15 53.36 15.47
C PRO A 25 -4.90 52.55 16.73
N LEU A 26 -5.63 52.84 17.81
CA LEU A 26 -5.44 52.14 19.08
C LEU A 26 -5.92 50.68 19.00
N ILE A 27 -7.08 50.42 18.38
CA ILE A 27 -7.57 49.07 18.14
C ILE A 27 -6.58 48.29 17.26
N LEU A 28 -6.12 48.89 16.15
CA LEU A 28 -5.14 48.24 15.26
C LEU A 28 -3.83 47.95 15.99
N GLN A 29 -3.33 48.90 16.78
CA GLN A 29 -2.14 48.71 17.61
C GLN A 29 -2.35 47.60 18.66
N SER A 30 -3.56 47.49 19.22
CA SER A 30 -3.88 46.45 20.19
C SER A 30 -3.93 45.07 19.54
N ILE A 31 -4.49 44.95 18.33
CA ILE A 31 -4.48 43.72 17.53
C ILE A 31 -3.04 43.32 17.21
N GLN A 32 -2.22 44.24 16.72
CA GLN A 32 -0.80 44.00 16.44
C GLN A 32 -0.04 43.54 17.70
N ARG A 33 -0.26 44.19 18.85
CA ARG A 33 0.38 43.77 20.11
C ARG A 33 -0.07 42.40 20.59
N ILE A 34 -1.32 42.02 20.33
CA ILE A 34 -1.81 40.67 20.62
C ILE A 34 -1.07 39.69 19.70
N ASP A 35 -1.02 39.94 18.39
CA ASP A 35 -0.30 39.08 17.44
C ASP A 35 1.17 38.91 17.80
N GLU A 36 1.88 40.01 18.08
CA GLU A 36 3.30 40.00 18.47
C GLU A 36 3.54 39.23 19.78
N LYS A 37 2.62 39.34 20.75
CA LYS A 37 2.79 38.71 22.07
C LYS A 37 2.65 37.20 22.02
N TYR A 38 1.71 36.69 21.22
CA TYR A 38 1.44 35.26 21.14
C TYR A 38 2.09 34.58 19.92
N ASP A 39 2.71 35.37 19.03
CA ASP A 39 3.32 34.90 17.79
C ASP A 39 2.32 34.07 16.95
N SER A 40 1.05 34.53 16.92
CA SER A 40 -0.07 33.79 16.34
C SER A 40 -1.22 34.72 15.93
N ALA A 41 -1.60 34.62 14.65
CA ALA A 41 -2.75 35.32 14.09
C ALA A 41 -4.11 34.69 14.47
N VAL A 42 -4.11 33.54 15.14
CA VAL A 42 -5.35 32.88 15.57
C VAL A 42 -6.07 33.72 16.63
N LEU A 43 -5.30 34.38 17.50
CA LEU A 43 -5.87 35.16 18.59
C LEU A 43 -6.42 36.52 18.14
N SER A 44 -5.76 37.19 17.20
CA SER A 44 -6.27 38.41 16.58
C SER A 44 -7.54 38.14 15.77
N SER A 45 -7.53 37.12 14.90
CA SER A 45 -8.72 36.75 14.14
C SER A 45 -9.89 36.40 15.05
N ARG A 46 -9.63 35.72 16.18
CA ARG A 46 -10.65 35.46 17.19
C ARG A 46 -11.20 36.74 17.84
N PHE A 47 -10.33 37.70 18.13
CA PHE A 47 -10.75 38.99 18.67
C PHE A 47 -11.59 39.79 17.65
N GLU A 48 -11.22 39.77 16.37
CA GLU A 48 -11.98 40.43 15.30
C GLU A 48 -13.36 39.80 15.06
N ASP A 49 -13.53 38.51 15.35
CA ASP A 49 -14.81 37.79 15.27
C ASP A 49 -15.74 38.03 16.48
N GLU A 50 -15.31 38.79 17.51
CA GLU A 50 -16.17 39.09 18.64
C GLU A 50 -17.34 40.00 18.23
N ASN A 51 -18.57 39.62 18.60
CA ASN A 51 -19.78 40.38 18.27
C ASN A 51 -19.68 41.87 18.63
N ILE A 52 -19.01 42.22 19.74
CA ILE A 52 -18.86 43.62 20.17
C ILE A 52 -17.99 44.44 19.19
N TYR A 53 -16.98 43.82 18.57
CA TYR A 53 -16.14 44.46 17.58
C TYR A 53 -16.95 44.78 16.33
N HIS A 54 -17.76 43.82 15.85
CA HIS A 54 -18.69 44.04 14.74
C HIS A 54 -19.75 45.10 15.04
N ILE A 55 -20.35 45.07 16.24
CA ILE A 55 -21.34 46.08 16.67
C ILE A 55 -20.72 47.48 16.68
N PHE A 56 -19.53 47.64 17.28
CA PHE A 56 -18.84 48.92 17.33
C PHE A 56 -18.53 49.45 15.92
N LYS A 57 -17.95 48.60 15.06
CA LYS A 57 -17.62 48.95 13.67
C LYS A 57 -18.86 49.35 12.86
N TRP A 58 -19.96 48.61 13.02
CA TRP A 58 -21.22 48.90 12.34
C TRP A 58 -21.86 50.20 12.81
N LEU A 59 -21.97 50.42 14.13
CA LEU A 59 -22.50 51.67 14.70
C LEU A 59 -21.72 52.88 14.19
N LEU A 60 -20.39 52.75 14.14
CA LEU A 60 -19.51 53.80 13.68
C LEU A 60 -19.72 54.13 12.20
N TYR A 61 -19.86 53.13 11.31
CA TYR A 61 -20.15 53.37 9.89
C TYR A 61 -21.51 54.02 9.67
N VAL A 62 -22.54 53.54 10.38
CA VAL A 62 -23.88 54.14 10.30
C VAL A 62 -23.84 55.59 10.77
N TYR A 63 -23.13 55.88 11.86
CA TYR A 63 -22.99 57.24 12.36
C TYR A 63 -22.25 58.16 11.40
N ALA A 64 -21.19 57.67 10.74
CA ALA A 64 -20.47 58.43 9.72
C ALA A 64 -21.41 58.86 8.57
N VAL A 65 -22.28 57.95 8.11
CA VAL A 65 -23.28 58.26 7.08
C VAL A 65 -24.31 59.27 7.60
N ILE A 66 -24.83 59.06 8.81
CA ILE A 66 -25.80 59.98 9.43
C ILE A 66 -25.21 61.39 9.54
N VAL A 67 -23.99 61.53 10.04
CA VAL A 67 -23.32 62.83 10.20
C VAL A 67 -23.21 63.55 8.85
N CYS A 68 -22.89 62.87 7.76
CA CYS A 68 -22.84 63.48 6.43
C CYS A 68 -24.20 63.92 5.89
N VAL A 69 -25.27 63.16 6.18
CA VAL A 69 -26.62 63.39 5.62
C VAL A 69 -27.42 64.43 6.42
N VAL A 70 -27.22 64.48 7.75
CA VAL A 70 -27.96 65.34 8.69
C VAL A 70 -27.96 66.83 8.30
N PRO A 71 -26.84 67.48 7.91
CA PRO A 71 -26.83 68.87 7.47
C PRO A 71 -27.80 69.16 6.31
N PHE A 72 -27.90 68.22 5.37
CA PHE A 72 -28.81 68.35 4.23
C PHE A 72 -30.27 68.25 4.68
N ILE A 73 -30.59 67.26 5.52
CA ILE A 73 -31.96 67.09 6.06
C ILE A 73 -32.40 68.33 6.84
N LEU A 74 -31.51 68.89 7.66
CA LEU A 74 -31.81 70.08 8.46
C LEU A 74 -31.97 71.35 7.61
N SER A 75 -31.27 71.47 6.48
CA SER A 75 -31.48 72.57 5.55
C SER A 75 -32.91 72.62 4.96
N PHE A 76 -33.67 71.52 5.03
CA PHE A 76 -35.05 71.44 4.55
C PHE A 76 -36.12 71.50 5.66
N LEU A 77 -35.72 71.56 6.94
CA LEU A 77 -36.64 71.55 8.08
C LEU A 77 -36.84 72.97 8.65
N SER A 78 -38.07 73.50 8.60
CA SER A 78 -38.39 74.84 9.17
C SER A 78 -38.80 74.83 10.65
N ASN A 79 -38.86 73.67 11.32
CA ASN A 79 -39.38 73.57 12.69
C ASN A 79 -38.25 73.37 13.72
N VAL A 80 -38.07 74.37 14.57
CA VAL A 80 -37.07 74.44 15.64
C VAL A 80 -37.13 73.25 16.61
N GLU A 81 -38.33 72.76 16.96
CA GLU A 81 -38.45 71.63 17.89
C GLU A 81 -37.87 70.34 17.30
N LYS A 82 -38.02 70.13 15.98
CA LYS A 82 -37.49 68.95 15.30
C LYS A 82 -35.96 68.95 15.25
N GLU A 83 -35.33 70.13 15.16
CA GLU A 83 -33.87 70.26 15.21
C GLU A 83 -33.29 69.82 16.56
N TYR A 84 -33.96 70.18 17.67
CA TYR A 84 -33.56 69.76 19.02
C TYR A 84 -33.65 68.24 19.21
N TRP A 85 -34.73 67.62 18.70
CA TRP A 85 -34.89 66.16 18.75
C TRP A 85 -33.79 65.46 17.96
N ILE A 86 -33.50 65.90 16.73
CA ILE A 86 -32.45 65.33 15.89
C ILE A 86 -31.08 65.41 16.58
N ASN A 87 -30.72 66.57 17.13
CA ASN A 87 -29.47 66.73 17.88
C ASN A 87 -29.40 65.85 19.13
N SER A 88 -30.52 65.71 19.86
CA SER A 88 -30.59 64.83 21.03
C SER A 88 -30.37 63.37 20.65
N PHE A 89 -30.94 62.92 19.52
CA PHE A 89 -30.71 61.56 19.00
C PHE A 89 -29.27 61.36 18.54
N LEU A 90 -28.66 62.33 17.86
CA LEU A 90 -27.24 62.31 17.46
C LEU A 90 -26.30 62.19 18.67
N LEU A 91 -26.59 62.91 19.74
CA LEU A 91 -25.82 62.87 20.98
C LEU A 91 -26.01 61.53 21.70
N LEU A 92 -27.24 61.03 21.77
CA LEU A 92 -27.53 59.72 22.37
C LEU A 92 -26.83 58.59 21.60
N TYR A 93 -26.85 58.63 20.28
CA TYR A 93 -26.14 57.65 19.45
C TYR A 93 -24.63 57.72 19.66
N LEU A 94 -24.06 58.94 19.75
CA LEU A 94 -22.65 59.12 20.08
C LEU A 94 -22.30 58.53 21.45
N LEU A 95 -23.16 58.71 22.45
CA LEU A 95 -23.00 58.09 23.76
C LEU A 95 -23.00 56.56 23.65
N CYS A 96 -23.87 55.96 22.84
CA CYS A 96 -23.88 54.52 22.57
C CYS A 96 -22.56 54.03 21.94
N ILE A 97 -21.98 54.81 21.00
CA ILE A 97 -20.66 54.50 20.42
C ILE A 97 -19.57 54.55 21.51
N ILE A 98 -19.59 55.56 22.37
CA ILE A 98 -18.61 55.68 23.48
C ILE A 98 -18.75 54.50 24.44
N MET A 99 -19.96 54.11 24.81
CA MET A 99 -20.20 52.96 25.70
C MET A 99 -19.73 51.64 25.06
N THR A 100 -20.00 51.43 23.77
CA THR A 100 -19.50 50.23 23.06
C THR A 100 -17.99 50.23 22.92
N LEU A 101 -17.35 51.39 22.73
CA LEU A 101 -15.90 51.53 22.77
C LEU A 101 -15.32 51.14 24.13
N VAL A 102 -15.92 51.59 25.25
CA VAL A 102 -15.48 51.21 26.61
C VAL A 102 -15.60 49.70 26.84
N ILE A 103 -16.69 49.06 26.40
CA ILE A 103 -16.85 47.60 26.48
C ILE A 103 -15.82 46.89 25.60
N LEU A 104 -15.52 47.42 24.41
CA LEU A 104 -14.48 46.89 23.53
C LEU A 104 -13.10 46.99 24.19
N PHE A 105 -12.80 48.07 24.91
CA PHE A 105 -11.57 48.20 25.70
C PHE A 105 -11.45 47.15 26.81
N ASP A 106 -12.55 46.84 27.52
CA ASP A 106 -12.56 45.73 28.48
C ASP A 106 -12.25 44.38 27.80
N ARG A 107 -12.76 44.16 26.58
CA ARG A 107 -12.39 42.97 25.79
C ARG A 107 -10.92 42.97 25.40
N ILE A 108 -10.38 44.07 24.88
CA ILE A 108 -8.95 44.19 24.54
C ILE A 108 -8.08 43.86 25.77
N SER A 109 -8.44 44.40 26.94
CA SER A 109 -7.75 44.14 28.21
C SER A 109 -7.75 42.65 28.59
N LYS A 110 -8.86 41.93 28.35
CA LYS A 110 -8.95 40.48 28.55
C LYS A 110 -8.03 39.71 27.61
N TYR A 111 -8.02 40.02 26.31
CA TYR A 111 -7.15 39.35 25.33
C TYR A 111 -5.66 39.65 25.55
N TYR A 112 -5.35 40.84 26.06
CA TYR A 112 -3.97 41.23 26.38
C TYR A 112 -3.41 40.51 27.63
N ASN A 113 -4.25 40.25 28.64
CA ASN A 113 -3.83 39.57 29.87
C ASN A 113 -4.09 38.06 29.77
N ILE A 114 -3.03 37.25 29.86
CA ILE A 114 -3.10 35.81 29.57
C ILE A 114 -4.02 35.05 30.56
N GLU A 115 -4.01 35.41 31.84
CA GLU A 115 -4.86 34.76 32.85
C GLU A 115 -6.34 35.13 32.65
N LYS A 116 -6.62 36.40 32.32
CA LYS A 116 -7.98 36.86 32.01
C LYS A 116 -8.50 36.24 30.71
N LEU A 117 -7.65 36.08 29.70
CA LEU A 117 -7.98 35.41 28.47
C LEU A 117 -8.31 33.94 28.71
N LEU A 118 -7.46 33.23 29.45
CA LEU A 118 -7.65 31.82 29.75
C LEU A 118 -8.97 31.59 30.51
N SER A 119 -9.19 32.33 31.60
CA SER A 119 -10.45 32.24 32.37
C SER A 119 -11.69 32.61 31.54
N TYR A 120 -11.57 33.60 30.66
CA TYR A 120 -12.64 33.98 29.74
C TYR A 120 -12.98 32.87 28.74
N LEU A 121 -11.98 32.26 28.10
CA LEU A 121 -12.18 31.21 27.10
C LEU A 121 -12.61 29.88 27.72
N SER A 122 -12.00 29.48 28.84
CA SER A 122 -12.37 28.29 29.61
C SER A 122 -13.84 28.30 30.06
N SER A 123 -14.43 29.50 30.27
CA SER A 123 -15.85 29.62 30.61
C SER A 123 -16.80 29.40 29.42
N LYS A 124 -16.32 29.60 28.18
CA LYS A 124 -17.13 29.51 26.95
C LYS A 124 -16.96 28.20 26.19
N LYS A 125 -15.83 27.49 26.39
CA LYS A 125 -15.46 26.19 25.80
C LYS A 125 -15.91 26.00 24.35
N LYS A 126 -15.31 26.74 23.42
CA LYS A 126 -15.53 26.53 21.98
C LYS A 126 -14.37 25.75 21.37
N GLU A 127 -14.67 24.85 20.44
CA GLU A 127 -13.67 24.03 19.75
C GLU A 127 -12.70 24.88 18.90
N SER A 128 -13.16 26.03 18.40
CA SER A 128 -12.33 27.04 17.71
C SER A 128 -11.17 27.56 18.56
N ASP A 129 -11.24 27.39 19.89
CA ASP A 129 -10.29 28.00 20.82
C ASP A 129 -9.13 27.02 21.19
N ILE A 130 -9.10 25.79 20.67
CA ILE A 130 -8.04 24.79 20.93
C ILE A 130 -6.65 25.35 20.64
N LEU A 131 -6.46 25.93 19.45
CA LEU A 131 -5.17 26.50 19.05
C LEU A 131 -4.79 27.72 19.91
N ILE A 132 -5.78 28.45 20.44
CA ILE A 132 -5.53 29.56 21.36
C ILE A 132 -5.04 29.06 22.71
N PHE A 133 -5.64 27.99 23.26
CA PHE A 133 -5.13 27.37 24.48
C PHE A 133 -3.71 26.83 24.29
N TRP A 134 -3.42 26.27 23.11
CA TRP A 134 -2.08 25.86 22.73
C TRP A 134 -1.09 27.04 22.67
N ASP A 135 -1.47 28.17 22.07
CA ASP A 135 -0.64 29.39 22.03
C ASP A 135 -0.36 29.95 23.43
N ILE A 136 -1.39 30.02 24.28
CA ILE A 136 -1.26 30.41 25.69
C ILE A 136 -0.27 29.48 26.40
N MET A 137 -0.37 28.17 26.17
CA MET A 137 0.53 27.18 26.73
C MET A 137 1.98 27.39 26.26
N ARG A 138 2.22 27.66 24.97
CA ARG A 138 3.56 27.95 24.43
C ARG A 138 4.17 29.19 25.06
N VAL A 139 3.41 30.28 25.16
CA VAL A 139 3.86 31.54 25.79
C VAL A 139 4.14 31.32 27.27
N ALA A 140 3.26 30.63 28.00
CA ALA A 140 3.45 30.32 29.41
C ALA A 140 4.70 29.46 29.65
N SER A 141 4.99 28.51 28.76
CA SER A 141 6.23 27.74 28.81
C SER A 141 7.46 28.59 28.57
N LYS A 142 7.44 29.53 27.61
CA LYS A 142 8.58 30.44 27.36
C LYS A 142 8.80 31.40 28.54
N ALA A 143 7.73 31.78 29.23
CA ALA A 143 7.76 32.64 30.40
C ALA A 143 8.01 31.91 31.73
N GLU A 144 8.27 30.59 31.69
CA GLU A 144 8.46 29.73 32.88
C GLU A 144 7.31 29.81 33.91
N ASN A 145 6.09 30.17 33.48
CA ASN A 145 4.91 30.24 34.34
C ASN A 145 4.22 28.86 34.39
N GLU A 146 4.64 28.02 35.34
CA GLU A 146 4.16 26.65 35.47
C GLU A 146 2.65 26.53 35.72
N HIS A 147 2.09 27.42 36.55
CA HIS A 147 0.65 27.40 36.86
C HIS A 147 -0.17 27.63 35.60
N LEU A 148 0.12 28.73 34.87
CA LEU A 148 -0.59 29.08 33.65
C LEU A 148 -0.40 28.02 32.55
N TYR A 149 0.82 27.49 32.44
CA TYR A 149 1.14 26.39 31.54
C TYR A 149 0.27 25.14 31.83
N LYS A 150 0.19 24.73 33.09
CA LYS A 150 -0.63 23.59 33.53
C LYS A 150 -2.12 23.83 33.28
N THR A 151 -2.65 25.01 33.57
CA THR A 151 -4.07 25.30 33.32
C THR A 151 -4.40 25.25 31.83
N ALA A 152 -3.55 25.83 30.97
CA ALA A 152 -3.79 25.85 29.53
C ALA A 152 -3.70 24.45 28.89
N ILE A 153 -2.72 23.63 29.28
CA ILE A 153 -2.58 22.28 28.72
C ILE A 153 -3.70 21.33 29.16
N ILE A 154 -4.26 21.52 30.37
CA ILE A 154 -5.43 20.76 30.82
C ILE A 154 -6.63 21.03 29.91
N GLU A 155 -6.85 22.28 29.49
CA GLU A 155 -7.93 22.59 28.54
C GLU A 155 -7.69 21.89 27.19
N VAL A 156 -6.47 21.99 26.63
CA VAL A 156 -6.11 21.28 25.38
C VAL A 156 -6.35 19.78 25.48
N PHE A 157 -5.88 19.14 26.56
CA PHE A 157 -6.08 17.72 26.81
C PHE A 157 -7.55 17.34 27.06
N GLY A 158 -8.33 18.26 27.63
CA GLY A 158 -9.78 18.10 27.77
C GLY A 158 -10.48 17.90 26.42
N TYR A 159 -10.01 18.54 25.34
CA TYR A 159 -10.58 18.33 24.00
C TYR A 159 -10.22 16.95 23.42
N PHE A 160 -8.99 16.44 23.65
CA PHE A 160 -8.66 15.06 23.27
C PHE A 160 -9.58 14.05 23.96
N VAL A 161 -9.77 14.20 25.28
CA VAL A 161 -10.66 13.33 26.06
C VAL A 161 -12.10 13.42 25.56
N LYS A 162 -12.59 14.64 25.30
CA LYS A 162 -13.94 14.84 24.76
C LYS A 162 -14.15 14.13 23.42
N GLU A 163 -13.22 14.27 22.47
CA GLU A 163 -13.34 13.60 21.16
C GLU A 163 -13.21 12.07 21.26
N GLN A 164 -12.53 11.55 22.29
CA GLN A 164 -12.52 10.13 22.61
C GLN A 164 -13.88 9.65 23.14
N GLU A 165 -14.50 10.41 24.05
CA GLU A 165 -15.84 10.14 24.57
C GLU A 165 -16.88 10.18 23.45
N ASP A 166 -16.83 11.19 22.57
CA ASP A 166 -17.70 11.34 21.39
C ASP A 166 -17.47 10.23 20.35
N SER A 167 -16.37 9.48 20.46
CA SER A 167 -15.99 8.38 19.56
C SER A 167 -16.09 7.00 20.23
N LYS A 168 -16.75 6.88 21.38
CA LYS A 168 -16.87 5.63 22.13
C LYS A 168 -17.48 4.47 21.33
N ASP A 169 -18.47 4.77 20.49
CA ASP A 169 -19.15 3.77 19.66
C ASP A 169 -18.53 3.62 18.26
N LYS A 170 -17.45 4.34 17.96
CA LYS A 170 -16.77 4.29 16.66
C LYS A 170 -15.73 3.18 16.64
N LYS A 171 -15.42 2.70 15.42
CA LYS A 171 -14.34 1.72 15.21
C LYS A 171 -12.96 2.33 15.46
N GLU A 172 -12.77 3.60 15.13
CA GLU A 172 -11.49 4.32 15.22
C GLU A 172 -11.68 5.74 15.76
N ILE A 173 -10.65 6.23 16.46
CA ILE A 173 -10.57 7.60 16.96
C ILE A 173 -9.84 8.45 15.92
N VAL A 174 -10.53 9.44 15.36
CA VAL A 174 -9.96 10.42 14.44
C VAL A 174 -10.19 11.80 15.05
N TYR A 175 -9.09 12.50 15.35
CA TYR A 175 -9.16 13.81 15.97
C TYR A 175 -9.46 14.93 14.97
N SER A 176 -9.94 16.08 15.46
CA SER A 176 -10.09 17.29 14.67
C SER A 176 -8.75 17.83 14.15
N ALA A 177 -8.79 18.61 13.07
CA ALA A 177 -7.59 19.18 12.45
C ALA A 177 -6.76 20.02 13.43
N SER A 178 -7.43 20.77 14.33
CA SER A 178 -6.78 21.56 15.37
C SER A 178 -5.98 20.70 16.34
N LEU A 179 -6.50 19.55 16.77
CA LEU A 179 -5.80 18.64 17.66
C LEU A 179 -4.62 17.94 16.97
N TYR A 180 -4.76 17.56 15.70
CA TYR A 180 -3.61 17.05 14.93
C TYR A 180 -2.52 18.10 14.75
N GLN A 181 -2.87 19.37 14.53
CA GLN A 181 -1.91 20.46 14.51
C GLN A 181 -1.17 20.58 15.86
N VAL A 182 -1.89 20.48 16.98
CA VAL A 182 -1.27 20.44 18.33
C VAL A 182 -0.28 19.28 18.45
N LEU A 183 -0.64 18.06 18.02
CA LEU A 183 0.28 16.91 18.06
C LEU A 183 1.54 17.14 17.21
N TYR A 184 1.39 17.75 16.04
CA TYR A 184 2.52 18.09 15.17
C TYR A 184 3.45 19.13 15.83
N GLU A 185 2.89 20.19 16.41
CA GLU A 185 3.67 21.23 17.07
C GLU A 185 4.33 20.72 18.35
N MET A 186 3.63 19.89 19.15
CA MET A 186 4.23 19.15 20.28
C MET A 186 5.41 18.31 19.80
N GLY A 187 5.22 17.48 18.78
CA GLY A 187 6.28 16.61 18.26
C GLY A 187 7.48 17.36 17.72
N SER A 188 7.26 18.52 17.11
CA SER A 188 8.33 19.41 16.65
C SER A 188 9.11 19.98 17.84
N ALA A 189 8.42 20.41 18.90
CA ALA A 189 9.05 20.93 20.12
C ALA A 189 9.89 19.89 20.85
N VAL A 190 9.48 18.61 20.86
CA VAL A 190 10.27 17.51 21.44
C VAL A 190 11.62 17.33 20.74
N GLY A 191 11.71 17.65 19.45
CA GLY A 191 12.95 17.56 18.66
C GLY A 191 13.93 18.72 18.86
N ILE A 192 13.57 19.74 19.65
CA ILE A 192 14.40 20.92 19.92
C ILE A 192 14.93 20.78 21.35
N SER A 193 16.20 20.43 21.52
CA SER A 193 16.83 20.26 22.83
C SER A 193 17.13 21.62 23.50
N GLN A 194 16.09 22.38 23.85
CA GLN A 194 16.23 23.54 24.73
C GLN A 194 15.76 23.16 26.13
N GLN A 195 16.71 23.14 27.08
CA GLN A 195 16.51 22.66 28.46
C GLN A 195 15.46 23.44 29.28
N GLN A 196 14.87 24.51 28.75
CA GLN A 196 13.98 25.42 29.49
C GLN A 196 12.50 25.37 29.10
N SER A 197 12.09 24.66 28.04
CA SER A 197 10.66 24.57 27.71
C SER A 197 9.99 23.41 28.47
N PHE A 198 8.94 23.71 29.24
CA PHE A 198 8.08 22.69 29.85
C PHE A 198 7.55 21.68 28.82
N ILE A 199 7.34 22.09 27.57
CA ILE A 199 6.82 21.23 26.50
C ILE A 199 7.77 20.06 26.22
N TYR A 200 9.08 20.28 26.25
CA TYR A 200 10.09 19.26 25.95
C TYR A 200 9.96 18.02 26.84
N ASN A 201 9.60 18.20 28.11
CA ASN A 201 9.48 17.11 29.08
C ASN A 201 8.06 16.55 29.26
N ARG A 202 7.05 17.17 28.63
CA ARG A 202 5.64 16.85 28.93
C ARG A 202 5.10 15.80 27.98
N ASN A 203 5.19 14.54 28.43
CA ASN A 203 4.79 13.35 27.70
C ASN A 203 3.40 12.80 28.08
N ASP A 204 2.65 13.50 28.94
CA ASP A 204 1.34 13.05 29.46
C ASP A 204 0.31 12.79 28.35
N ILE A 205 0.42 13.47 27.20
CA ILE A 205 -0.45 13.26 26.04
C ILE A 205 -0.45 11.80 25.57
N ILE A 206 0.67 11.10 25.73
CA ILE A 206 0.79 9.70 25.33
C ILE A 206 -0.17 8.82 26.14
N SER A 207 -0.37 9.13 27.43
CA SER A 207 -1.34 8.42 28.27
C SER A 207 -2.76 8.57 27.75
N ILE A 208 -3.10 9.76 27.24
CA ILE A 208 -4.41 10.08 26.69
C ILE A 208 -4.61 9.34 25.37
N LEU A 209 -3.64 9.40 24.46
CA LEU A 209 -3.75 8.75 23.13
C LEU A 209 -3.91 7.22 23.20
N TYR A 210 -3.34 6.59 24.24
CA TYR A 210 -3.42 5.15 24.48
C TYR A 210 -4.46 4.76 25.54
N ASN A 211 -5.35 5.67 25.93
CA ASN A 211 -6.33 5.41 26.98
C ASN A 211 -7.44 4.45 26.49
N THR A 212 -7.41 3.20 26.97
CA THR A 212 -8.44 2.18 26.69
C THR A 212 -9.61 2.22 27.66
N VAL A 213 -9.55 3.01 28.74
CA VAL A 213 -10.64 3.11 29.74
C VAL A 213 -11.82 3.91 29.19
N ILE A 214 -11.53 4.93 28.39
CA ILE A 214 -12.54 5.85 27.87
C ILE A 214 -13.24 5.26 26.63
N THR A 215 -12.50 4.53 25.80
CA THR A 215 -13.00 4.02 24.53
C THR A 215 -12.33 2.71 24.11
N ASN A 216 -13.12 1.81 23.52
CA ASN A 216 -12.64 0.58 22.88
C ASN A 216 -12.21 0.83 21.42
N ALA A 217 -12.36 2.05 20.89
CA ALA A 217 -12.01 2.40 19.52
C ALA A 217 -10.49 2.31 19.25
N LYS A 218 -10.13 1.83 18.06
CA LYS A 218 -8.73 1.70 17.61
C LYS A 218 -8.09 3.07 17.40
N ILE A 219 -6.76 3.13 17.53
CA ILE A 219 -5.99 4.31 17.17
C ILE A 219 -5.93 4.38 15.64
N SER A 220 -6.34 5.50 15.07
CA SER A 220 -6.32 5.70 13.62
C SER A 220 -4.89 5.79 13.07
N GLN A 221 -4.73 5.47 11.78
CA GLN A 221 -3.44 5.55 11.09
C GLN A 221 -2.84 6.97 11.15
N GLN A 222 -3.66 8.02 11.07
CA GLN A 222 -3.20 9.40 11.17
C GLN A 222 -2.59 9.71 12.54
N THR A 223 -3.19 9.17 13.61
CA THR A 223 -2.63 9.28 14.97
C THR A 223 -1.33 8.49 15.10
N PHE A 224 -1.22 7.28 14.53
CA PHE A 224 0.05 6.54 14.50
C PHE A 224 1.16 7.30 13.78
N ASN A 225 0.86 7.98 12.68
CA ASN A 225 1.87 8.79 11.96
C ASN A 225 2.40 9.93 12.85
N HIS A 226 1.54 10.57 13.64
CA HIS A 226 1.96 11.63 14.58
C HIS A 226 2.75 11.05 15.76
N ILE A 227 2.35 9.89 16.29
CA ILE A 227 3.12 9.19 17.32
C ILE A 227 4.51 8.82 16.77
N TRP A 228 4.60 8.27 15.57
CA TRP A 228 5.87 7.95 14.93
C TRP A 228 6.77 9.18 14.75
N PHE A 229 6.20 10.31 14.31
CA PHE A 229 6.90 11.58 14.19
C PHE A 229 7.46 12.06 15.54
N MET A 230 6.64 12.03 16.59
CA MET A 230 7.05 12.39 17.96
C MET A 230 8.18 11.48 18.47
N LEU A 231 8.07 10.17 18.26
CA LEU A 231 9.08 9.19 18.68
C LEU A 231 10.39 9.35 17.90
N ASN A 232 10.32 9.67 16.61
CA ASN A 232 11.50 10.00 15.80
C ASN A 232 12.25 11.19 16.36
N ASN A 233 11.56 12.28 16.62
CA ASN A 233 12.16 13.48 17.19
C ASN A 233 12.72 13.21 18.59
N ALA A 234 11.98 12.52 19.46
CA ALA A 234 12.44 12.13 20.79
C ALA A 234 13.68 11.21 20.73
N SER A 235 13.69 10.27 19.80
CA SER A 235 14.80 9.33 19.62
C SER A 235 16.05 10.02 19.10
N PHE A 236 15.90 10.96 18.15
CA PHE A 236 17.01 11.71 17.57
C PHE A 236 17.75 12.58 18.60
N VAL A 237 17.04 13.16 19.57
CA VAL A 237 17.64 13.94 20.67
C VAL A 237 17.83 13.15 21.97
N SER A 238 17.65 11.83 21.93
CA SER A 238 17.76 10.93 23.08
C SER A 238 16.91 11.35 24.30
N ASN A 239 15.69 11.83 24.06
CA ASN A 239 14.72 12.15 25.12
C ASN A 239 14.13 10.87 25.74
N ILE A 240 14.88 10.28 26.67
CA ILE A 240 14.55 8.98 27.29
C ILE A 240 13.18 9.00 27.97
N ASN A 241 12.78 10.12 28.60
CA ASN A 241 11.50 10.20 29.30
C ASN A 241 10.32 9.98 28.35
N TRP A 242 10.30 10.64 27.19
CA TRP A 242 9.27 10.42 26.17
C TRP A 242 9.23 8.98 25.68
N LEU A 243 10.39 8.42 25.36
CA LEU A 243 10.50 7.07 24.81
C LEU A 243 10.03 6.00 25.81
N LYS A 244 10.38 6.16 27.10
CA LYS A 244 9.94 5.25 28.17
C LYS A 244 8.45 5.39 28.47
N THR A 245 7.92 6.60 28.49
CA THR A 245 6.48 6.85 28.68
C THR A 245 5.67 6.21 27.56
N TYR A 246 6.09 6.40 26.30
CA TYR A 246 5.50 5.70 25.17
C TYR A 246 5.46 4.19 25.34
N TRP A 247 6.62 3.58 25.62
CA TRP A 247 6.68 2.13 25.75
C TRP A 247 5.76 1.61 26.85
N THR A 248 5.69 2.35 27.96
CA THR A 248 4.84 2.02 29.11
C THR A 248 3.37 1.93 28.72
N TYR A 249 2.84 2.96 28.04
CA TYR A 249 1.43 3.00 27.64
C TYR A 249 1.13 2.10 26.44
N ALA A 250 2.04 1.98 25.48
CA ALA A 250 1.90 1.03 24.38
C ALA A 250 1.83 -0.43 24.88
N ASN A 251 2.64 -0.77 25.90
CA ASN A 251 2.63 -2.09 26.52
C ASN A 251 1.30 -2.38 27.22
N GLN A 252 0.79 -1.42 27.99
CA GLN A 252 -0.53 -1.52 28.64
C GLN A 252 -1.63 -1.69 27.59
N TYR A 253 -1.62 -0.85 26.55
CA TYR A 253 -2.60 -0.90 25.47
C TYR A 253 -2.65 -2.26 24.77
N MET A 254 -1.49 -2.84 24.44
CA MET A 254 -1.41 -4.19 23.87
C MET A 254 -1.96 -5.25 24.82
N GLY A 255 -1.63 -5.13 26.11
CA GLY A 255 -2.08 -6.04 27.15
C GLY A 255 -3.60 -6.07 27.26
N PHE A 256 -4.24 -4.89 27.33
CA PHE A 256 -5.70 -4.79 27.44
C PHE A 256 -6.41 -5.29 26.19
N ARG A 257 -5.99 -4.89 24.98
CA ARG A 257 -6.66 -5.31 23.75
C ARG A 257 -6.55 -6.80 23.44
N ARG A 258 -5.43 -7.44 23.81
CA ARG A 258 -5.28 -8.90 23.65
C ARG A 258 -6.29 -9.70 24.47
N MET A 259 -6.94 -9.11 25.47
CA MET A 259 -8.00 -9.80 26.23
C MET A 259 -9.32 -9.86 25.45
N GLU A 260 -9.49 -9.05 24.40
CA GLU A 260 -10.67 -9.01 23.53
C GLU A 260 -10.49 -9.97 22.33
N TYR A 261 -10.50 -11.28 22.59
CA TYR A 261 -10.36 -12.31 21.55
C TYR A 261 -11.62 -12.42 20.66
N GLY A 262 -11.43 -12.58 19.34
CA GLY A 262 -12.45 -13.17 18.44
C GLY A 262 -12.73 -12.49 17.10
N ASN A 263 -12.12 -11.35 16.77
CA ASN A 263 -12.35 -10.63 15.52
C ASN A 263 -11.08 -10.57 14.63
N GLU A 264 -11.17 -10.99 13.37
CA GLU A 264 -10.09 -10.93 12.38
C GLU A 264 -9.55 -9.49 12.19
N ASP A 265 -10.44 -8.50 12.15
CA ASP A 265 -10.07 -7.07 12.05
C ASP A 265 -9.18 -6.62 13.22
N GLU A 266 -9.42 -7.17 14.42
CA GLU A 266 -8.62 -6.87 15.62
C GLU A 266 -7.25 -7.52 15.53
N GLN A 267 -7.18 -8.77 15.06
CA GLN A 267 -5.91 -9.48 14.89
C GLN A 267 -5.01 -8.78 13.87
N GLU A 268 -5.55 -8.31 12.76
CA GLU A 268 -4.78 -7.56 11.76
C GLU A 268 -4.27 -6.22 12.33
N TYR A 269 -5.13 -5.50 13.07
CA TYR A 269 -4.75 -4.27 13.76
C TYR A 269 -3.62 -4.51 14.77
N LEU A 270 -3.74 -5.54 15.62
CA LEU A 270 -2.73 -5.90 16.59
C LEU A 270 -1.43 -6.35 15.92
N LYS A 271 -1.48 -7.01 14.76
CA LYS A 271 -0.29 -7.34 13.97
C LYS A 271 0.42 -6.08 13.46
N LYS A 272 -0.32 -5.10 12.93
CA LYS A 272 0.23 -3.80 12.50
C LYS A 272 0.85 -3.04 13.67
N PHE A 273 0.16 -2.99 14.80
CA PHE A 273 0.65 -2.35 16.02
C PHE A 273 1.90 -3.05 16.58
N TYR A 274 1.96 -4.37 16.51
CA TYR A 274 3.12 -5.13 16.91
C TYR A 274 4.34 -4.82 16.03
N ILE A 275 4.17 -4.77 14.70
CA ILE A 275 5.24 -4.40 13.76
C ILE A 275 5.69 -2.96 13.99
N PHE A 276 4.78 -2.02 14.27
CA PHE A 276 5.12 -0.64 14.63
C PHE A 276 6.12 -0.59 15.80
N ASN A 277 5.89 -1.41 16.84
CA ASN A 277 6.77 -1.48 18.00
C ASN A 277 8.12 -2.19 17.71
N VAL A 278 8.15 -3.13 16.77
CA VAL A 278 9.41 -3.70 16.26
C VAL A 278 10.22 -2.63 15.52
N MET A 279 9.56 -1.82 14.69
CA MET A 279 10.20 -0.71 13.97
C MET A 279 10.67 0.39 14.90
N PHE A 280 9.95 0.64 16.00
CA PHE A 280 10.42 1.53 17.06
C PHE A 280 11.77 1.06 17.64
N GLY A 281 11.93 -0.24 17.88
CA GLY A 281 13.22 -0.81 18.29
C GLY A 281 14.32 -0.69 17.23
N ALA A 282 13.97 -0.83 15.94
CA ALA A 282 14.88 -0.58 14.82
C ALA A 282 15.39 0.88 14.81
N MET A 283 14.49 1.84 15.00
CA MET A 283 14.82 3.27 15.11
C MET A 283 15.74 3.57 16.30
N LEU A 284 15.46 2.98 17.48
CA LEU A 284 16.33 3.13 18.64
C LEU A 284 17.72 2.52 18.41
N THR A 285 17.79 1.41 17.65
CA THR A 285 19.05 0.78 17.24
C THR A 285 19.85 1.70 16.32
N TYR A 286 19.19 2.38 15.38
CA TYR A 286 19.83 3.36 14.49
C TYR A 286 20.42 4.54 15.26
N HIS A 287 19.61 5.18 16.13
CA HIS A 287 20.06 6.30 16.95
C HIS A 287 20.96 5.91 18.14
N ARG A 288 21.30 4.62 18.29
CA ARG A 288 22.15 4.09 19.38
C ARG A 288 21.64 4.44 20.78
N ASN A 289 20.33 4.48 20.96
CA ASN A 289 19.69 4.78 22.25
C ASN A 289 19.70 3.54 23.17
N TYR A 290 20.89 3.07 23.55
CA TYR A 290 21.09 1.81 24.28
C TYR A 290 20.37 1.77 25.64
N SER A 291 20.29 2.90 26.36
CA SER A 291 19.55 2.99 27.63
C SER A 291 18.06 2.74 27.46
N THR A 292 17.48 3.23 26.37
CA THR A 292 16.07 3.02 26.05
C THR A 292 15.84 1.61 25.52
N LEU A 293 16.74 1.09 24.67
CA LEU A 293 16.70 -0.31 24.22
C LEU A 293 16.71 -1.28 25.41
N ASN A 294 17.61 -1.07 26.38
CA ASN A 294 17.64 -1.88 27.59
C ASN A 294 16.31 -1.80 28.36
N TYR A 295 15.78 -0.59 28.54
CA TYR A 295 14.50 -0.39 29.21
C TYR A 295 13.38 -1.17 28.53
N ILE A 296 13.19 -1.01 27.22
CA ILE A 296 12.08 -1.69 26.53
C ILE A 296 12.21 -3.21 26.60
N MET A 297 13.44 -3.72 26.51
CA MET A 297 13.74 -5.15 26.58
C MET A 297 13.60 -5.74 27.99
N THR A 298 13.58 -4.93 29.05
CA THR A 298 13.46 -5.41 30.44
C THR A 298 12.14 -5.04 31.10
N PHE A 299 11.40 -4.10 30.50
CA PHE A 299 10.15 -3.59 31.03
C PHE A 299 9.04 -4.64 31.04
N SER A 300 8.48 -4.88 32.23
CA SER A 300 7.27 -5.68 32.41
C SER A 300 6.43 -5.11 33.56
N GLN A 301 5.11 -5.31 33.50
CA GLN A 301 4.14 -4.82 34.48
C GLN A 301 3.36 -5.95 35.15
N SER A 302 3.74 -7.21 34.91
CA SER A 302 3.05 -8.39 35.42
C SER A 302 4.03 -9.35 36.11
N LEU A 303 3.48 -10.17 37.00
CA LEU A 303 4.10 -11.38 37.52
C LEU A 303 3.16 -12.55 37.18
N PRO A 304 3.59 -13.56 36.39
CA PRO A 304 4.91 -13.70 35.78
C PRO A 304 5.22 -12.60 34.75
N LEU A 305 6.51 -12.42 34.45
CA LEU A 305 6.98 -11.42 33.48
C LEU A 305 6.31 -11.67 32.13
N SER A 306 5.81 -10.61 31.51
CA SER A 306 5.21 -10.63 30.17
C SER A 306 5.75 -9.48 29.32
N PHE A 307 6.05 -9.78 28.05
CA PHE A 307 6.59 -8.83 27.07
C PHE A 307 5.71 -8.81 25.81
N PRO A 308 4.48 -8.27 25.87
CA PRO A 308 3.50 -8.39 24.80
C PRO A 308 3.92 -7.71 23.48
N LEU A 309 4.79 -6.70 23.54
CA LEU A 309 5.31 -5.95 22.39
C LEU A 309 6.62 -6.50 21.80
N ILE A 310 7.24 -7.51 22.42
CA ILE A 310 8.53 -8.05 21.98
C ILE A 310 8.34 -9.46 21.46
N PRO A 311 8.95 -9.84 20.32
CA PRO A 311 8.99 -11.23 19.88
C PRO A 311 9.90 -12.03 20.81
N GLY A 312 9.28 -12.73 21.75
CA GLY A 312 9.96 -13.49 22.80
C GLY A 312 10.23 -14.97 22.47
N THR A 313 9.96 -15.41 21.23
CA THR A 313 10.31 -16.76 20.76
C THR A 313 10.99 -16.71 19.40
N PHE A 314 11.80 -17.71 19.08
CA PHE A 314 12.44 -17.85 17.76
C PHE A 314 11.40 -17.76 16.63
N SER A 315 10.30 -18.52 16.73
CA SER A 315 9.20 -18.45 15.75
C SER A 315 8.63 -17.03 15.56
N LYS A 316 8.35 -16.30 16.66
CA LYS A 316 7.84 -14.92 16.57
C LYS A 316 8.85 -13.96 15.94
N ILE A 317 10.13 -14.13 16.23
CA ILE A 317 11.21 -13.33 15.62
C ILE A 317 11.26 -13.58 14.12
N MET A 318 11.28 -14.84 13.68
CA MET A 318 11.32 -15.18 12.25
C MET A 318 10.07 -14.71 11.51
N ASN A 319 8.89 -14.80 12.13
CA ASN A 319 7.67 -14.22 11.58
C ASN A 319 7.80 -12.70 11.38
N CYS A 320 8.43 -11.96 12.29
CA CYS A 320 8.72 -10.53 12.09
C CYS A 320 9.71 -10.30 10.94
N VAL A 321 10.79 -11.09 10.86
CA VAL A 321 11.78 -11.01 9.78
C VAL A 321 11.12 -11.23 8.41
N GLU A 322 10.27 -12.24 8.29
CA GLU A 322 9.49 -12.54 7.08
C GLU A 322 8.52 -11.40 6.75
N ASN A 323 7.75 -10.89 7.72
CA ASN A 323 6.85 -9.76 7.48
C ASN A 323 7.58 -8.51 6.96
N ILE A 324 8.75 -8.18 7.52
CA ILE A 324 9.57 -7.05 7.04
C ILE A 324 10.11 -7.32 5.63
N SER A 325 10.60 -8.53 5.37
CA SER A 325 11.04 -8.93 4.02
C SER A 325 9.92 -8.77 3.00
N ASN A 326 8.71 -9.19 3.35
CA ASN A 326 7.56 -9.10 2.46
C ASN A 326 7.14 -7.65 2.22
N MET A 327 7.17 -6.79 3.25
CA MET A 327 6.94 -5.34 3.08
C MET A 327 8.00 -4.67 2.20
N ASN A 328 9.26 -5.10 2.30
CA ASN A 328 10.35 -4.55 1.49
C ASN A 328 10.27 -4.98 0.01
N ASN A 329 9.83 -6.21 -0.25
CA ASN A 329 9.78 -6.79 -1.59
C ASN A 329 8.39 -6.65 -2.26
N GLN A 330 7.51 -5.80 -1.73
CA GLN A 330 6.19 -5.56 -2.30
C GLN A 330 6.28 -4.82 -3.65
N TRP A 331 5.90 -5.49 -4.73
CA TRP A 331 5.96 -4.93 -6.09
C TRP A 331 4.85 -3.90 -6.37
N ILE A 332 3.63 -4.13 -5.87
CA ILE A 332 2.46 -3.28 -6.14
C ILE A 332 2.59 -1.91 -5.46
N THR A 333 3.12 -1.88 -4.24
CA THR A 333 3.36 -0.66 -3.46
C THR A 333 4.83 -0.60 -3.10
N PRO A 334 5.69 -0.07 -3.97
CA PRO A 334 7.10 0.11 -3.62
C PRO A 334 7.22 1.08 -2.44
N MET A 335 8.31 0.96 -1.68
CA MET A 335 8.66 1.89 -0.58
C MET A 335 7.69 1.91 0.61
N VAL A 336 7.01 0.77 0.91
CA VAL A 336 6.12 0.66 2.08
C VAL A 336 6.84 0.95 3.40
N LEU A 337 8.08 0.48 3.54
CA LEU A 337 8.85 0.69 4.77
C LEU A 337 9.22 2.16 4.97
N GLU A 338 9.70 2.83 3.92
CA GLU A 338 10.03 4.26 3.98
C GLU A 338 8.81 5.13 4.26
N SER A 339 7.69 4.88 3.57
CA SER A 339 6.46 5.67 3.74
C SER A 339 5.85 5.57 5.14
N LYS A 340 6.00 4.42 5.82
CA LYS A 340 5.40 4.18 7.15
C LYS A 340 6.37 4.38 8.31
N TYR A 341 7.65 4.08 8.09
CA TYR A 341 8.66 3.95 9.14
C TYR A 341 9.93 4.72 8.80
N SER A 342 9.80 5.89 8.17
CA SER A 342 10.93 6.78 7.95
C SER A 342 11.64 7.10 9.27
N ILE A 343 12.97 7.05 9.24
CA ILE A 343 13.81 7.29 10.42
C ILE A 343 14.53 8.62 10.21
N LYS A 344 14.41 9.53 11.18
CA LYS A 344 15.03 10.85 11.10
C LYS A 344 16.55 10.72 11.00
N GLY A 345 17.16 11.39 10.02
CA GLY A 345 18.60 11.34 9.78
C GLY A 345 19.08 10.12 8.99
N LEU A 346 18.18 9.30 8.44
CA LEU A 346 18.49 8.26 7.46
C LEU A 346 18.20 8.80 6.05
N ASP A 347 19.24 9.29 5.36
CA ASP A 347 19.13 9.92 4.04
C ASP A 347 19.71 9.00 2.94
N GLU A 348 18.94 8.00 2.53
CA GLU A 348 19.39 6.94 1.60
C GLU A 348 18.62 6.94 0.26
N GLY A 349 17.80 7.98 0.04
CA GLY A 349 17.00 8.17 -1.18
C GLY A 349 16.22 6.91 -1.56
N VAL A 350 16.38 6.45 -2.80
CA VAL A 350 15.68 5.26 -3.34
C VAL A 350 15.98 3.97 -2.56
N ASN A 351 17.10 3.91 -1.83
CA ASN A 351 17.51 2.73 -1.05
C ASN A 351 16.98 2.75 0.41
N ALA A 352 16.24 3.79 0.81
CA ALA A 352 15.81 3.97 2.20
C ALA A 352 15.01 2.78 2.75
N SER A 353 14.12 2.17 1.95
CA SER A 353 13.35 1.00 2.41
C SER A 353 14.22 -0.22 2.72
N ASN A 354 15.25 -0.48 1.92
CA ASN A 354 16.18 -1.58 2.17
C ASN A 354 17.01 -1.31 3.44
N GLU A 355 17.45 -0.06 3.64
CA GLU A 355 18.20 0.31 4.85
C GLU A 355 17.33 0.22 6.11
N ILE A 356 16.06 0.64 6.03
CA ILE A 356 15.09 0.44 7.12
C ILE A 356 14.90 -1.06 7.43
N ALA A 357 14.80 -1.92 6.41
CA ALA A 357 14.70 -3.36 6.60
C ALA A 357 15.96 -3.93 7.29
N LYS A 358 17.15 -3.51 6.87
CA LYS A 358 18.43 -3.87 7.49
C LYS A 358 18.50 -3.47 8.96
N LEU A 359 18.05 -2.27 9.31
CA LEU A 359 17.97 -1.80 10.69
C LEU A 359 17.01 -2.65 11.52
N ALA A 360 15.88 -3.07 10.94
CA ALA A 360 14.95 -3.96 11.60
C ALA A 360 15.53 -5.36 11.80
N TYR A 361 16.29 -5.90 10.84
CA TYR A 361 17.03 -7.16 11.00
C TYR A 361 18.12 -7.04 12.08
N LYS A 362 18.84 -5.92 12.15
CA LYS A 362 19.80 -5.65 13.23
C LYS A 362 19.10 -5.67 14.59
N TYR A 363 17.94 -5.02 14.74
CA TYR A 363 17.18 -5.08 16.00
C TYR A 363 16.63 -6.47 16.32
N LEU A 364 16.07 -7.19 15.33
CA LEU A 364 15.56 -8.54 15.53
C LEU A 364 16.65 -9.55 15.89
N SER A 365 17.86 -9.38 15.36
CA SER A 365 19.03 -10.17 15.76
C SER A 365 19.43 -9.94 17.22
N LEU A 366 19.28 -8.70 17.73
CA LEU A 366 19.45 -8.40 19.16
C LEU A 366 18.38 -9.09 20.00
N LEU A 367 17.12 -9.07 19.56
CA LEU A 367 16.04 -9.79 20.23
C LEU A 367 16.25 -11.31 20.20
N PHE A 368 16.88 -11.84 19.15
CA PHE A 368 17.26 -13.24 19.08
C PHE A 368 18.30 -13.59 20.14
N ILE A 369 19.35 -12.76 20.30
CA ILE A 369 20.32 -12.90 21.41
C ILE A 369 19.63 -12.79 22.78
N ARG A 370 18.64 -11.89 22.92
CA ARG A 370 17.87 -11.69 24.15
C ARG A 370 17.11 -12.94 24.61
N LEU A 371 16.79 -13.90 23.73
CA LEU A 371 16.06 -15.12 24.11
C LEU A 371 16.73 -15.87 25.29
N TRP A 372 18.06 -15.85 25.39
CA TRP A 372 18.78 -16.48 26.50
C TRP A 372 18.59 -15.80 27.85
N SER A 373 18.23 -14.51 27.87
CA SER A 373 17.88 -13.78 29.10
C SER A 373 16.48 -14.16 29.60
N TYR A 374 15.59 -14.61 28.72
CA TYR A 374 14.16 -14.88 29.03
C TYR A 374 13.69 -16.22 28.47
N LYS A 375 14.51 -17.27 28.64
CA LYS A 375 14.24 -18.63 28.18
C LYS A 375 13.28 -19.42 29.10
N ASP A 376 12.23 -18.76 29.58
CA ASP A 376 11.23 -19.35 30.47
C ASP A 376 9.90 -19.47 29.71
N TYR A 377 9.35 -20.69 29.70
CA TYR A 377 8.06 -21.00 29.10
C TYR A 377 6.96 -20.09 29.65
N ASN A 378 6.95 -19.80 30.95
CA ASN A 378 5.88 -19.03 31.61
C ASN A 378 5.81 -17.57 31.16
N ILE A 379 6.88 -17.04 30.55
CA ILE A 379 6.93 -15.67 30.02
C ILE A 379 6.21 -15.57 28.67
N ASN A 380 6.36 -16.59 27.83
CA ASN A 380 5.88 -16.59 26.45
C ASN A 380 4.70 -17.54 26.20
N TYR A 381 4.36 -18.37 27.19
CA TYR A 381 3.51 -19.55 27.07
C TYR A 381 3.89 -20.44 25.88
N SER A 382 5.20 -20.55 25.64
CA SER A 382 5.83 -21.29 24.55
C SER A 382 7.34 -21.38 24.81
N GLU A 383 7.98 -22.43 24.30
CA GLU A 383 9.42 -22.63 24.44
C GLU A 383 10.20 -21.59 23.62
N PRO A 384 10.97 -20.67 24.24
CA PRO A 384 11.52 -19.52 23.52
C PRO A 384 12.54 -19.86 22.44
N LEU A 385 13.28 -20.96 22.63
CA LEU A 385 14.34 -21.42 21.72
C LEU A 385 13.87 -22.52 20.77
N GLU A 386 12.58 -22.88 20.78
CA GLU A 386 12.03 -23.91 19.89
C GLU A 386 12.16 -23.50 18.42
N ILE A 387 12.61 -24.46 17.59
CA ILE A 387 12.78 -24.23 16.15
C ILE A 387 11.39 -23.97 15.53
N PRO A 388 11.25 -22.93 14.67
CA PRO A 388 9.98 -22.64 14.02
C PRO A 388 9.49 -23.81 13.16
N TYR A 389 8.18 -23.93 13.00
CA TYR A 389 7.59 -24.90 12.06
C TYR A 389 8.16 -24.72 10.65
N ILE A 390 8.57 -25.83 10.05
CA ILE A 390 9.07 -25.90 8.68
C ILE A 390 7.96 -26.44 7.79
N GLY A 391 7.59 -25.67 6.77
CA GLY A 391 6.52 -26.03 5.85
C GLY A 391 7.02 -26.82 4.63
N ASN A 392 6.05 -27.30 3.85
CA ASN A 392 6.27 -28.10 2.65
C ASN A 392 6.48 -27.26 1.37
N SER A 393 7.01 -26.04 1.50
CA SER A 393 7.26 -25.15 0.36
C SER A 393 8.75 -24.86 0.26
N ILE A 394 9.36 -25.32 -0.83
CA ILE A 394 10.80 -25.17 -1.06
C ILE A 394 11.15 -23.69 -1.20
N ASN A 395 10.37 -22.94 -1.96
CA ASN A 395 10.60 -21.51 -2.17
C ASN A 395 10.50 -20.72 -0.85
N LYS A 396 9.53 -21.06 0.01
CA LYS A 396 9.42 -20.45 1.34
C LYS A 396 10.62 -20.82 2.21
N ASN A 397 11.04 -22.08 2.19
CA ASN A 397 12.20 -22.53 2.97
C ASN A 397 13.50 -21.86 2.48
N GLU A 398 13.71 -21.72 1.17
CA GLU A 398 14.85 -20.98 0.58
C GLU A 398 14.88 -19.50 1.02
N GLN A 399 13.71 -18.84 1.04
CA GLN A 399 13.58 -17.49 1.58
C GLN A 399 13.96 -17.43 3.06
N LEU A 400 13.45 -18.35 3.88
CA LEU A 400 13.75 -18.43 5.31
C LEU A 400 15.24 -18.73 5.58
N ILE A 401 15.88 -19.56 4.75
CA ILE A 401 17.33 -19.82 4.80
C ILE A 401 18.09 -18.51 4.54
N LYS A 402 17.75 -17.77 3.48
CA LYS A 402 18.39 -16.49 3.17
C LYS A 402 18.23 -15.49 4.31
N LEU A 403 17.02 -15.34 4.84
CA LEU A 403 16.73 -14.44 5.95
C LEU A 403 17.47 -14.85 7.23
N SER A 404 17.54 -16.15 7.52
CA SER A 404 18.29 -16.67 8.67
C SER A 404 19.79 -16.38 8.54
N LYS A 405 20.36 -16.50 7.34
CA LYS A 405 21.74 -16.10 7.04
C LYS A 405 21.96 -14.60 7.28
N THR A 406 21.04 -13.73 6.85
CA THR A 406 21.08 -12.29 7.16
C THR A 406 21.05 -12.02 8.67
N ILE A 407 20.21 -12.74 9.43
CA ILE A 407 20.18 -12.58 10.90
C ILE A 407 21.51 -13.00 11.53
N LYS A 408 22.16 -14.08 11.05
CA LYS A 408 23.50 -14.48 11.52
C LYS A 408 24.55 -13.37 11.33
N GLU A 409 24.54 -12.69 10.18
CA GLU A 409 25.46 -11.58 9.89
C GLU A 409 25.28 -10.42 10.89
N TYR A 410 24.04 -10.08 11.26
CA TYR A 410 23.81 -9.05 12.27
C TYR A 410 24.14 -9.51 13.69
N ILE A 411 23.95 -10.79 14.02
CA ILE A 411 24.45 -11.37 15.28
C ILE A 411 25.97 -11.20 15.35
N ASP A 412 26.68 -11.54 14.27
CA ASP A 412 28.13 -11.37 14.18
C ASP A 412 28.54 -9.91 14.40
N THR A 413 27.81 -8.97 13.80
CA THR A 413 28.02 -7.53 13.95
C THR A 413 27.85 -7.09 15.42
N TRP A 414 26.83 -7.59 16.12
CA TRP A 414 26.61 -7.27 17.54
C TRP A 414 27.75 -7.76 18.44
N TYR A 415 28.22 -8.99 18.24
CA TYR A 415 29.33 -9.52 19.03
C TYR A 415 30.67 -8.86 18.71
N SER A 416 30.90 -8.48 17.45
CA SER A 416 32.18 -7.91 17.00
C SER A 416 32.32 -6.40 17.29
N SER A 417 31.20 -5.67 17.36
CA SER A 417 31.20 -4.21 17.59
C SER A 417 31.43 -3.80 19.05
N GLY A 418 31.25 -4.71 20.00
CA GLY A 418 31.27 -4.40 21.44
C GLY A 418 30.03 -3.63 21.95
N GLU A 419 29.07 -3.29 21.06
CA GLU A 419 27.86 -2.53 21.42
C GLU A 419 26.97 -3.28 22.45
N LEU A 420 27.02 -4.61 22.48
CA LEU A 420 26.27 -5.44 23.45
C LEU A 420 26.59 -5.09 24.91
N ASN A 421 27.80 -4.61 25.20
CA ASN A 421 28.20 -4.20 26.55
C ASN A 421 27.41 -2.98 27.05
N ASN A 422 26.95 -2.12 26.13
CA ASN A 422 26.18 -0.93 26.46
C ASN A 422 24.69 -1.23 26.73
N LEU A 423 24.21 -2.41 26.37
CA LEU A 423 22.80 -2.79 26.44
C LEU A 423 22.41 -3.43 27.78
N GLY A 424 23.37 -3.90 28.58
CA GLY A 424 23.09 -4.43 29.92
C GLY A 424 22.17 -5.65 29.96
N LEU A 425 22.29 -6.57 28.99
CA LEU A 425 21.51 -7.81 28.96
C LEU A 425 21.75 -8.65 30.23
N TRP A 426 20.67 -9.16 30.83
CA TRP A 426 20.74 -9.98 32.05
C TRP A 426 21.63 -11.21 31.89
N LYS A 427 21.50 -11.90 30.74
CA LYS A 427 22.34 -13.03 30.36
C LYS A 427 22.77 -12.89 28.92
N LEU A 428 24.09 -12.76 28.74
CA LEU A 428 24.73 -12.77 27.43
C LEU A 428 25.21 -14.21 27.11
N PRO A 429 24.61 -14.90 26.13
CA PRO A 429 25.07 -16.23 25.71
C PRO A 429 26.42 -16.16 24.97
N SER A 430 27.04 -17.31 24.74
CA SER A 430 28.18 -17.37 23.82
C SER A 430 27.70 -17.20 22.38
N LYS A 431 28.51 -16.54 21.54
CA LYS A 431 28.21 -16.38 20.11
C LYS A 431 27.96 -17.73 19.42
N SER A 432 28.74 -18.76 19.77
CA SER A 432 28.59 -20.10 19.19
C SER A 432 27.24 -20.72 19.50
N ASP A 433 26.73 -20.58 20.72
CA ASP A 433 25.41 -21.13 21.09
C ASP A 433 24.28 -20.45 20.29
N VAL A 434 24.39 -19.14 20.11
CA VAL A 434 23.39 -18.37 19.34
C VAL A 434 23.39 -18.77 17.88
N LEU A 435 24.57 -18.86 17.27
CA LEU A 435 24.70 -19.24 15.86
C LEU A 435 24.29 -20.71 15.63
N ALA A 436 24.62 -21.61 16.56
CA ALA A 436 24.26 -23.03 16.46
C ALA A 436 22.73 -23.23 16.38
N LEU A 437 21.94 -22.41 17.08
CA LEU A 437 20.47 -22.50 16.99
C LEU A 437 19.96 -22.14 15.59
N LEU A 438 20.54 -21.12 14.95
CA LEU A 438 20.20 -20.75 13.57
C LEU A 438 20.74 -21.76 12.55
N ASP A 439 21.94 -22.30 12.79
CA ASP A 439 22.54 -23.33 11.94
C ASP A 439 21.70 -24.61 11.93
N ASN A 440 21.21 -25.03 13.10
CA ASN A 440 20.29 -26.15 13.20
C ASN A 440 19.00 -25.89 12.41
N TYR A 441 18.43 -24.68 12.52
CA TYR A 441 17.23 -24.32 11.75
C TYR A 441 17.47 -24.30 10.24
N ILE A 442 18.56 -23.69 9.79
CA ILE A 442 18.96 -23.66 8.38
C ILE A 442 19.14 -25.10 7.87
N SER A 443 19.84 -25.96 8.62
CA SER A 443 20.05 -27.35 8.25
C SER A 443 18.72 -28.11 8.13
N SER A 444 17.81 -27.93 9.10
CA SER A 444 16.47 -28.55 9.03
C SER A 444 15.63 -28.07 7.84
N LEU A 445 15.77 -26.80 7.43
CA LEU A 445 15.12 -26.26 6.23
C LEU A 445 15.73 -26.87 4.95
N GLU A 446 17.06 -26.98 4.90
CA GLU A 446 17.80 -27.58 3.79
C GLU A 446 17.47 -29.08 3.65
N ASP A 447 17.43 -29.82 4.76
CA ASP A 447 17.04 -31.23 4.79
C ASP A 447 15.59 -31.44 4.31
N MET A 448 14.65 -30.61 4.78
CA MET A 448 13.27 -30.64 4.30
C MET A 448 13.19 -30.36 2.79
N ASN A 449 13.97 -29.40 2.28
CA ASN A 449 14.01 -29.12 0.85
C ASN A 449 14.53 -30.32 0.05
N ILE A 450 15.57 -31.00 0.55
CA ILE A 450 16.09 -32.23 -0.06
C ILE A 450 15.04 -33.35 -0.04
N GLU A 451 14.27 -33.48 1.04
CA GLU A 451 13.16 -34.45 1.13
C GLU A 451 12.04 -34.14 0.13
N LEU A 452 11.62 -32.88 0.05
CA LEU A 452 10.61 -32.41 -0.92
C LEU A 452 11.10 -32.56 -2.36
N ASP A 453 12.37 -32.30 -2.63
CA ASP A 453 12.97 -32.45 -3.96
C ASP A 453 12.97 -33.93 -4.41
N LYS A 454 13.07 -34.88 -3.47
CA LYS A 454 13.00 -36.33 -3.70
C LYS A 454 11.57 -36.87 -3.84
N GLN A 455 10.54 -36.10 -3.49
CA GLN A 455 9.16 -36.54 -3.66
C GLN A 455 8.82 -36.61 -5.15
N ASN A 456 8.30 -37.76 -5.58
CA ASN A 456 7.78 -37.96 -6.92
C ASN A 456 6.41 -37.30 -7.07
N GLY A 457 6.08 -36.94 -8.31
CA GLY A 457 4.81 -36.34 -8.68
C GLY A 457 4.90 -34.84 -8.97
N TYR A 458 3.85 -34.33 -9.60
CA TYR A 458 3.72 -32.94 -10.03
C TYR A 458 2.56 -32.25 -9.31
N ASP A 459 2.55 -30.92 -9.36
CA ASP A 459 1.49 -30.06 -8.86
C ASP A 459 0.33 -30.02 -9.86
N GLU A 460 -0.86 -30.51 -9.44
CA GLU A 460 -2.04 -30.62 -10.31
C GLU A 460 -2.58 -29.26 -10.74
N GLU A 461 -2.56 -28.25 -9.87
CA GLU A 461 -3.07 -26.91 -10.20
C GLU A 461 -2.22 -26.27 -11.31
N ARG A 462 -0.89 -26.49 -11.26
CA ARG A 462 0.01 -26.02 -12.33
C ARG A 462 -0.15 -26.78 -13.61
N LEU A 463 -0.32 -28.10 -13.53
CA LEU A 463 -0.63 -28.88 -14.71
C LEU A 463 -1.92 -28.39 -15.35
N ASP A 464 -2.97 -28.12 -14.56
CA ASP A 464 -4.23 -27.57 -15.05
C ASP A 464 -4.08 -26.17 -15.65
N TYR A 465 -3.22 -25.31 -15.09
CA TYR A 465 -2.86 -24.02 -15.72
C TYR A 465 -2.26 -24.23 -17.11
N ILE A 466 -1.29 -25.15 -17.26
CA ILE A 466 -0.69 -25.48 -18.56
C ILE A 466 -1.74 -26.07 -19.51
N CYS A 467 -2.64 -26.94 -19.01
CA CYS A 467 -3.75 -27.48 -19.81
C CYS A 467 -4.67 -26.38 -20.34
N ASN A 468 -5.07 -25.45 -19.48
CA ASN A 468 -5.95 -24.34 -19.86
C ASN A 468 -5.28 -23.42 -20.89
N ASP A 469 -4.00 -23.15 -20.71
CA ASP A 469 -3.20 -22.38 -21.68
C ASP A 469 -3.11 -23.12 -23.03
N PHE A 470 -2.82 -24.43 -23.01
CA PHE A 470 -2.85 -25.29 -24.20
C PHE A 470 -4.19 -25.24 -24.92
N LEU A 471 -5.31 -25.44 -24.21
CA LEU A 471 -6.64 -25.47 -24.81
C LEU A 471 -6.98 -24.14 -25.48
N LYS A 472 -6.61 -23.03 -24.84
CA LYS A 472 -6.78 -21.69 -25.39
C LYS A 472 -6.02 -21.51 -26.71
N PHE A 473 -4.74 -21.90 -26.77
CA PHE A 473 -3.95 -21.78 -27.99
C PHE A 473 -4.36 -22.78 -29.07
N ASN A 474 -4.69 -24.02 -28.70
CA ASN A 474 -5.17 -25.04 -29.62
C ASN A 474 -6.49 -24.63 -30.31
N ALA A 475 -7.40 -23.96 -29.58
CA ALA A 475 -8.62 -23.41 -30.15
C ALA A 475 -8.37 -22.27 -31.16
N GLN A 476 -7.26 -21.53 -31.01
CA GLN A 476 -6.86 -20.45 -31.92
C GLN A 476 -6.13 -20.97 -33.16
N ASN A 477 -5.44 -22.11 -33.05
CA ASN A 477 -4.70 -22.75 -34.13
C ASN A 477 -5.62 -23.65 -34.97
N TYR A 478 -6.66 -23.06 -35.57
CA TYR A 478 -7.59 -23.81 -36.42
C TYR A 478 -6.85 -24.38 -37.63
N ILE A 479 -6.89 -25.71 -37.76
CA ILE A 479 -6.19 -26.42 -38.82
C ILE A 479 -7.04 -26.31 -40.10
N GLU A 480 -6.55 -25.62 -41.14
CA GLU A 480 -7.17 -25.57 -42.47
C GLU A 480 -6.94 -26.87 -43.28
N ILE A 481 -7.17 -28.03 -42.67
CA ILE A 481 -7.15 -29.33 -43.35
C ILE A 481 -8.61 -29.73 -43.60
N PRO A 482 -8.98 -30.11 -44.83
CA PRO A 482 -10.36 -30.43 -45.18
C PRO A 482 -10.87 -31.65 -44.41
N THR A 483 -12.05 -31.52 -43.81
CA THR A 483 -12.78 -32.64 -43.21
C THR A 483 -13.61 -33.37 -44.25
N GLN A 484 -14.13 -34.56 -43.92
CA GLN A 484 -14.99 -35.29 -44.85
C GLN A 484 -16.34 -34.60 -45.10
N GLU A 485 -16.80 -33.73 -44.18
CA GLU A 485 -18.01 -32.93 -44.34
C GLU A 485 -17.84 -31.83 -45.41
N GLU A 486 -16.61 -31.33 -45.59
CA GLU A 486 -16.29 -30.31 -46.59
C GLU A 486 -16.03 -30.86 -47.99
N LEU A 487 -15.88 -32.18 -48.13
CA LEU A 487 -15.50 -32.85 -49.36
C LEU A 487 -16.61 -33.77 -49.88
N PRO A 488 -16.68 -33.99 -51.21
CA PRO A 488 -17.61 -34.96 -51.79
C PRO A 488 -17.47 -36.37 -51.17
N SER A 489 -18.57 -37.11 -51.11
CA SER A 489 -18.59 -38.50 -50.63
C SER A 489 -17.73 -39.41 -51.51
N LYS A 490 -16.86 -40.22 -50.90
CA LYS A 490 -15.96 -41.14 -51.60
C LYS A 490 -16.57 -42.54 -51.66
N GLU A 491 -17.17 -42.92 -52.79
CA GLU A 491 -17.86 -44.22 -52.98
C GLU A 491 -16.93 -45.45 -52.88
N ASN A 492 -15.60 -45.25 -52.91
CA ASN A 492 -14.57 -46.29 -52.67
C ASN A 492 -13.36 -45.69 -51.94
N SER A 493 -13.38 -45.67 -50.60
CA SER A 493 -12.29 -45.08 -49.79
C SER A 493 -11.49 -46.12 -49.01
N THR A 494 -10.22 -45.80 -48.76
CA THR A 494 -9.37 -46.46 -47.76
C THR A 494 -9.02 -45.45 -46.67
N HIS A 495 -8.79 -45.91 -45.45
CA HIS A 495 -8.44 -45.03 -44.34
C HIS A 495 -7.12 -45.44 -43.69
N THR A 496 -6.37 -44.45 -43.25
CA THR A 496 -5.18 -44.65 -42.41
C THR A 496 -5.39 -43.92 -41.10
N THR A 497 -5.25 -44.64 -39.99
CA THR A 497 -5.28 -44.06 -38.65
C THR A 497 -3.85 -43.80 -38.17
N VAL A 498 -3.61 -42.59 -37.67
CA VAL A 498 -2.30 -42.15 -37.18
C VAL A 498 -2.47 -41.44 -35.85
N GLU A 499 -1.65 -41.79 -34.87
CA GLU A 499 -1.52 -41.04 -33.63
C GLU A 499 -0.53 -39.88 -33.83
N VAL A 500 -0.95 -38.67 -33.46
CA VAL A 500 -0.13 -37.46 -33.48
C VAL A 500 0.22 -37.10 -32.04
N ILE A 501 1.51 -36.89 -31.77
CA ILE A 501 2.01 -36.57 -30.44
C ILE A 501 2.79 -35.27 -30.50
N GLY A 502 2.41 -34.26 -29.70
CA GLY A 502 3.22 -33.09 -29.41
C GLY A 502 3.91 -33.26 -28.05
N THR A 503 5.20 -32.96 -27.95
CA THR A 503 5.96 -33.12 -26.69
C THR A 503 6.73 -31.85 -26.33
N ILE A 504 6.85 -31.57 -25.04
CA ILE A 504 7.73 -30.51 -24.53
C ILE A 504 8.39 -30.97 -23.23
N ASP A 505 9.65 -30.58 -23.07
CA ASP A 505 10.40 -30.76 -21.83
C ASP A 505 10.14 -29.58 -20.89
N VAL A 506 9.82 -29.87 -19.63
CA VAL A 506 9.63 -28.86 -18.58
C VAL A 506 10.58 -29.17 -17.43
N GLU A 507 11.45 -28.21 -17.08
CA GLU A 507 12.36 -28.40 -15.94
C GLU A 507 11.58 -28.70 -14.65
N ARG A 508 12.14 -29.59 -13.81
CA ARG A 508 11.45 -30.11 -12.62
C ARG A 508 10.91 -28.98 -11.72
N ARG A 509 11.65 -27.88 -11.58
CA ARG A 509 11.28 -26.73 -10.72
C ARG A 509 9.92 -26.09 -11.04
N TYR A 510 9.41 -26.24 -12.26
CA TYR A 510 8.16 -25.61 -12.69
C TYR A 510 6.91 -26.42 -12.38
N LEU A 511 7.03 -27.76 -12.39
CA LEU A 511 5.89 -28.68 -12.18
C LEU A 511 5.95 -29.42 -10.85
N GLN A 512 7.08 -29.40 -10.15
CA GLN A 512 7.24 -30.11 -8.88
C GLN A 512 6.40 -29.50 -7.75
N LYS A 513 5.85 -30.37 -6.90
CA LYS A 513 5.13 -29.99 -5.68
C LYS A 513 6.05 -29.17 -4.75
N GLY A 514 5.49 -28.14 -4.12
CA GLY A 514 6.21 -27.30 -3.15
C GLY A 514 7.05 -26.16 -3.73
N ARG A 515 7.30 -26.13 -5.05
CA ARG A 515 7.80 -24.95 -5.76
C ARG A 515 6.68 -23.93 -5.97
N SER A 516 6.93 -22.74 -6.49
CA SER A 516 5.88 -21.76 -6.86
C SER A 516 6.23 -20.99 -8.13
N GLU A 517 7.30 -21.37 -8.83
CA GLU A 517 7.72 -20.75 -10.07
C GLU A 517 6.80 -21.24 -11.20
N ILE A 518 6.26 -20.31 -11.99
CA ILE A 518 5.38 -20.62 -13.12
C ILE A 518 6.13 -20.28 -14.41
N LEU A 519 6.30 -21.27 -15.29
CA LEU A 519 6.81 -21.04 -16.65
C LEU A 519 5.63 -20.77 -17.60
N GLY A 520 5.52 -19.54 -18.08
CA GLY A 520 4.51 -19.17 -19.08
C GLY A 520 4.86 -19.72 -20.47
N GLY A 521 3.85 -19.98 -21.31
CA GLY A 521 4.01 -20.36 -22.72
C GLY A 521 4.28 -21.84 -22.98
N VAL A 522 4.30 -22.69 -21.95
CA VAL A 522 4.42 -24.15 -22.11
C VAL A 522 3.19 -24.71 -22.86
N GLY A 523 2.00 -24.20 -22.56
CA GLY A 523 0.76 -24.60 -23.24
C GLY A 523 0.75 -24.23 -24.73
N ASP A 524 1.17 -23.01 -25.06
CA ASP A 524 1.38 -22.56 -26.46
C ASP A 524 2.38 -23.47 -27.20
N GLY A 525 3.53 -23.76 -26.57
CA GLY A 525 4.54 -24.64 -27.12
C GLY A 525 4.00 -26.04 -27.45
N LEU A 526 3.22 -26.63 -26.53
CA LEU A 526 2.55 -27.92 -26.74
C LEU A 526 1.55 -27.87 -27.89
N ALA A 527 0.72 -26.82 -27.97
CA ALA A 527 -0.26 -26.65 -29.05
C ALA A 527 0.41 -26.56 -30.41
N LYS A 528 1.47 -25.75 -30.54
CA LYS A 528 2.27 -25.63 -31.76
C LYS A 528 2.93 -26.94 -32.17
N CYS A 529 3.46 -27.71 -31.21
CA CYS A 529 4.07 -29.01 -31.50
C CYS A 529 3.03 -30.01 -32.04
N LEU A 530 1.84 -30.07 -31.44
CA LEU A 530 0.75 -30.92 -31.89
C LEU A 530 0.30 -30.55 -33.32
N GLU A 531 0.03 -29.26 -33.54
CA GLU A 531 -0.38 -28.72 -34.84
C GLU A 531 0.66 -29.01 -35.93
N TYR A 532 1.93 -28.74 -35.65
CA TYR A 532 3.03 -28.98 -36.58
C TYR A 532 3.11 -30.47 -36.97
N ASN A 533 3.05 -31.37 -35.99
CA ASN A 533 3.12 -32.81 -36.22
C ASN A 533 1.90 -33.32 -36.98
N MET A 534 0.70 -32.78 -36.71
CA MET A 534 -0.53 -33.13 -37.43
C MET A 534 -0.45 -32.73 -38.90
N LYS A 535 -0.06 -31.48 -39.19
CA LYS A 535 0.18 -31.00 -40.56
C LYS A 535 1.22 -31.85 -41.27
N HIS A 536 2.30 -32.23 -40.58
CA HIS A 536 3.36 -33.04 -41.17
C HIS A 536 2.88 -34.45 -41.54
N LYS A 537 2.13 -35.12 -40.66
CA LYS A 537 1.54 -36.44 -40.93
C LYS A 537 0.54 -36.40 -42.07
N TYR A 538 -0.32 -35.38 -42.10
CA TYR A 538 -1.27 -35.20 -43.19
C TYR A 538 -0.56 -34.98 -44.53
N LEU A 539 0.44 -34.09 -44.60
CA LEU A 539 1.21 -33.84 -45.83
C LEU A 539 1.93 -35.10 -46.34
N GLN A 540 2.52 -35.88 -45.45
CA GLN A 540 3.16 -37.15 -45.83
C GLN A 540 2.18 -38.12 -46.49
N LEU A 541 0.94 -38.18 -45.99
CA LEU A 541 -0.09 -39.06 -46.54
C LEU A 541 -0.70 -38.49 -47.81
N LEU A 542 -0.98 -37.18 -47.84
CA LEU A 542 -1.45 -36.45 -49.01
C LEU A 542 -0.56 -36.74 -50.23
N ILE A 543 0.75 -36.55 -50.10
CA ILE A 543 1.70 -36.78 -51.19
C ILE A 543 1.68 -38.24 -51.66
N ARG A 544 1.46 -39.20 -50.75
CA ARG A 544 1.40 -40.64 -51.08
C ARG A 544 0.10 -41.06 -51.75
N SER A 545 -0.99 -40.32 -51.52
CA SER A 545 -2.31 -40.60 -52.10
C SER A 545 -2.36 -40.33 -53.60
N PHE A 546 -1.46 -39.51 -54.14
CA PHE A 546 -1.45 -39.14 -55.55
C PHE A 546 -0.29 -39.75 -56.35
N THR A 547 -0.50 -39.89 -57.66
CA THR A 547 0.57 -39.97 -58.65
C THR A 547 0.91 -38.53 -59.04
N ILE A 548 2.08 -38.05 -58.60
CA ILE A 548 2.45 -36.64 -58.73
C ILE A 548 3.25 -36.40 -60.00
N GLU A 549 2.80 -35.45 -60.81
CA GLU A 549 3.59 -34.83 -61.87
C GLU A 549 4.21 -33.55 -61.29
N GLU A 550 5.50 -33.59 -60.99
CA GLU A 550 6.23 -32.45 -60.39
C GLU A 550 6.72 -31.49 -61.48
N ILE A 551 6.42 -30.21 -61.30
CA ILE A 551 6.81 -29.12 -62.21
C ILE A 551 7.56 -28.07 -61.40
N LYS A 552 8.81 -27.83 -61.76
CA LYS A 552 9.62 -26.76 -61.17
C LYS A 552 9.42 -25.47 -61.93
N ILE A 553 9.06 -24.41 -61.22
CA ILE A 553 8.74 -23.12 -61.81
C ILE A 553 9.27 -21.96 -60.98
N GLN A 554 9.57 -20.85 -61.66
CA GLN A 554 9.82 -19.56 -61.05
C GLN A 554 8.50 -18.91 -60.62
N LEU A 555 8.51 -18.14 -59.53
CA LEU A 555 7.30 -17.56 -58.93
C LEU A 555 6.43 -16.78 -59.92
N ASP A 556 7.06 -15.99 -60.81
CA ASP A 556 6.37 -15.16 -61.81
C ASP A 556 5.58 -15.98 -62.83
N ASN A 557 5.92 -17.27 -63.00
CA ASN A 557 5.28 -18.18 -63.95
C ASN A 557 4.18 -19.04 -63.32
N LEU A 558 3.95 -18.97 -62.01
CA LEU A 558 2.94 -19.79 -61.32
C LEU A 558 1.51 -19.50 -61.82
N ILE A 559 1.11 -18.22 -61.86
CA ILE A 559 -0.24 -17.83 -62.28
C ILE A 559 -0.51 -18.23 -63.74
N PRO A 560 0.38 -17.92 -64.72
CA PRO A 560 0.20 -18.36 -66.10
C PRO A 560 0.05 -19.88 -66.25
N GLU A 561 0.78 -20.69 -65.49
CA GLU A 561 0.65 -22.16 -65.55
C GLU A 561 -0.64 -22.66 -64.91
N LEU A 562 -1.08 -22.06 -63.79
CA LEU A 562 -2.39 -22.37 -63.19
C LEU A 562 -3.55 -22.02 -64.13
N ASP A 563 -3.47 -20.90 -64.85
CA ASP A 563 -4.49 -20.50 -65.84
C ASP A 563 -4.61 -21.50 -66.99
N ARG A 564 -3.49 -22.11 -67.41
CA ARG A 564 -3.49 -23.16 -68.45
C ARG A 564 -4.21 -24.43 -68.03
N LEU A 565 -4.29 -24.72 -66.73
CA LEU A 565 -5.01 -25.87 -66.20
C LEU A 565 -6.54 -25.69 -66.22
N GLN A 566 -7.06 -24.47 -66.50
CA GLN A 566 -8.49 -24.16 -66.59
C GLN A 566 -9.30 -24.66 -65.38
N LEU A 567 -8.79 -24.38 -64.18
CA LEU A 567 -9.34 -24.89 -62.93
C LEU A 567 -10.80 -24.49 -62.72
N THR A 568 -11.63 -25.47 -62.36
CA THR A 568 -13.06 -25.27 -62.06
C THR A 568 -13.33 -25.34 -60.56
N LYS A 569 -14.62 -25.24 -60.16
CA LYS A 569 -15.03 -25.42 -58.75
C LYS A 569 -14.85 -26.84 -58.22
N ASP A 570 -14.63 -27.81 -59.11
CA ASP A 570 -14.36 -29.20 -58.74
C ASP A 570 -12.86 -29.45 -58.49
N ASP A 571 -12.02 -28.46 -58.76
CA ASP A 571 -10.60 -28.48 -58.48
C ASP A 571 -10.29 -27.79 -57.15
N CYS A 572 -9.19 -28.22 -56.53
CA CYS A 572 -8.67 -27.62 -55.32
C CYS A 572 -7.17 -27.37 -55.43
N ILE A 573 -6.73 -26.32 -54.73
CA ILE A 573 -5.34 -25.90 -54.64
C ILE A 573 -4.91 -26.00 -53.18
N ILE A 574 -3.77 -26.62 -52.91
CA ILE A 574 -3.19 -26.69 -51.58
C ILE A 574 -1.89 -25.89 -51.58
N GLU A 575 -1.89 -24.77 -50.87
CA GLU A 575 -0.69 -23.97 -50.67
C GLU A 575 0.15 -24.59 -49.54
N ILE A 576 1.36 -25.04 -49.84
CA ILE A 576 2.31 -25.64 -48.90
C ILE A 576 3.45 -24.65 -48.67
N ALA A 577 3.57 -24.16 -47.43
CA ALA A 577 4.58 -23.16 -47.03
C ALA A 577 4.60 -21.88 -47.90
N TYR A 578 3.49 -21.59 -48.57
CA TYR A 578 3.28 -20.48 -49.49
C TYR A 578 1.95 -19.80 -49.14
N SER A 579 1.86 -18.49 -49.36
CA SER A 579 0.62 -17.75 -49.17
C SER A 579 0.54 -16.68 -50.23
N SER A 580 -0.48 -16.79 -51.09
CA SER A 580 -0.78 -15.79 -52.10
C SER A 580 -2.27 -15.68 -52.35
N ASP A 581 -2.68 -14.55 -52.91
CA ASP A 581 -4.06 -14.35 -53.35
C ASP A 581 -4.21 -14.88 -54.77
N LEU A 582 -4.36 -16.20 -54.90
CA LEU A 582 -4.63 -16.86 -56.18
C LEU A 582 -6.05 -16.53 -56.65
N ARG A 583 -6.18 -15.88 -57.81
CA ARG A 583 -7.48 -15.54 -58.42
C ARG A 583 -8.01 -16.69 -59.29
N THR A 584 -8.33 -17.82 -58.66
CA THR A 584 -8.81 -19.04 -59.35
C THR A 584 -10.24 -19.41 -58.94
N ALA A 585 -10.95 -20.17 -59.77
CA ALA A 585 -12.27 -20.71 -59.41
C ALA A 585 -12.22 -21.93 -58.46
N ALA A 586 -11.04 -22.53 -58.28
CA ALA A 586 -10.76 -23.64 -57.37
C ALA A 586 -10.75 -23.21 -55.90
N LYS A 587 -11.13 -24.12 -54.99
CA LYS A 587 -11.04 -23.89 -53.54
C LYS A 587 -9.57 -24.00 -53.09
N VAL A 588 -9.10 -23.02 -52.31
CA VAL A 588 -7.72 -22.97 -51.81
C VAL A 588 -7.67 -23.42 -50.35
N PHE A 589 -6.78 -24.35 -50.01
CA PHE A 589 -6.48 -24.80 -48.66
C PHE A 589 -5.04 -24.42 -48.30
N ARG A 590 -4.81 -23.82 -47.13
CA ARG A 590 -3.45 -23.38 -46.73
C ARG A 590 -2.87 -24.30 -45.66
N ILE A 591 -1.88 -25.10 -46.07
CA ILE A 591 -1.13 -25.93 -45.16
C ILE A 591 0.24 -25.29 -44.97
N MET A 592 0.33 -24.37 -44.01
CA MET A 592 1.58 -23.69 -43.66
C MET A 592 2.53 -24.65 -42.91
N ASN A 593 3.14 -25.59 -43.63
CA ASN A 593 4.19 -26.45 -43.11
C ASN A 593 5.15 -26.85 -44.24
N GLY A 594 6.45 -26.57 -44.09
CA GLY A 594 7.49 -26.92 -45.06
C GLY A 594 8.55 -25.83 -45.27
N PHE A 595 9.74 -26.23 -45.72
CA PHE A 595 10.83 -25.30 -46.08
C PHE A 595 10.80 -24.87 -47.56
N GLN A 596 10.12 -25.66 -48.40
CA GLN A 596 10.04 -25.44 -49.84
C GLN A 596 8.63 -24.97 -50.20
N LYS A 597 8.53 -23.81 -50.85
CA LYS A 597 7.26 -23.25 -51.29
C LYS A 597 6.72 -24.11 -52.43
N SER A 598 5.55 -24.70 -52.26
CA SER A 598 4.93 -25.51 -53.30
C SER A 598 3.42 -25.39 -53.32
N VAL A 599 2.84 -25.65 -54.48
CA VAL A 599 1.39 -25.65 -54.69
C VAL A 599 0.98 -26.98 -55.28
N LEU A 600 0.09 -27.72 -54.60
CA LEU A 600 -0.49 -28.96 -55.13
C LEU A 600 -1.87 -28.67 -55.73
N VAL A 601 -2.12 -29.17 -56.93
CA VAL A 601 -3.42 -29.03 -57.63
C VAL A 601 -4.00 -30.41 -57.89
N CYS A 602 -5.23 -30.65 -57.44
CA CYS A 602 -5.95 -31.90 -57.64
C CYS A 602 -7.48 -31.70 -57.65
N LYS A 603 -8.23 -32.74 -57.99
CA LYS A 603 -9.70 -32.72 -57.88
C LYS A 603 -10.14 -32.77 -56.42
N MET A 604 -11.19 -32.05 -56.08
CA MET A 604 -11.72 -31.96 -54.71
C MET A 604 -12.27 -33.31 -54.21
N ALA A 605 -12.79 -34.16 -55.11
CA ALA A 605 -13.24 -35.52 -54.80
C ALA A 605 -12.10 -36.48 -54.40
N ASP A 606 -10.88 -36.20 -54.89
CA ASP A 606 -9.70 -37.04 -54.67
C ASP A 606 -8.90 -36.64 -53.42
N LEU A 607 -9.21 -35.47 -52.84
CA LEU A 607 -8.48 -34.90 -51.72
C LEU A 607 -8.68 -35.73 -50.44
N PRO A 608 -7.61 -36.15 -49.74
CA PRO A 608 -7.74 -36.84 -48.47
C PRO A 608 -8.44 -35.97 -47.42
N SER A 609 -9.46 -36.50 -46.77
CA SER A 609 -10.14 -35.84 -45.64
C SER A 609 -9.48 -36.24 -44.34
N LEU A 610 -9.50 -35.35 -43.36
CA LEU A 610 -9.09 -35.63 -41.99
C LEU A 610 -10.30 -35.64 -41.06
N ASP A 611 -10.46 -36.74 -40.33
CA ASP A 611 -11.40 -36.84 -39.21
C ASP A 611 -10.63 -37.06 -37.91
N ILE A 612 -11.02 -36.37 -36.85
CA ILE A 612 -10.50 -36.62 -35.51
C ILE A 612 -11.34 -37.75 -34.91
N ILE A 613 -10.69 -38.78 -34.38
CA ILE A 613 -11.39 -39.94 -33.84
C ILE A 613 -10.97 -40.22 -32.40
N ASP A 614 -11.91 -40.73 -31.61
CA ASP A 614 -11.60 -41.23 -30.28
C ASP A 614 -10.86 -42.57 -30.41
N SER A 615 -9.57 -42.55 -30.15
CA SER A 615 -8.84 -43.76 -29.81
C SER A 615 -8.71 -43.80 -28.30
N SER A 616 -9.30 -44.81 -27.65
CA SER A 616 -9.06 -45.06 -26.23
C SER A 616 -7.54 -45.17 -26.00
N PRO A 617 -6.90 -44.30 -25.21
CA PRO A 617 -5.47 -44.41 -24.95
C PRO A 617 -5.18 -45.55 -23.98
N ILE A 618 -3.90 -45.89 -23.88
CA ILE A 618 -3.31 -46.64 -22.78
C ILE A 618 -3.69 -45.94 -21.45
N SER A 619 -3.95 -46.71 -20.39
CA SER A 619 -4.69 -46.33 -19.17
C SER A 619 -4.12 -45.20 -18.30
N THR A 620 -3.12 -44.42 -18.75
CA THR A 620 -2.40 -43.42 -17.93
C THR A 620 -2.60 -41.97 -18.36
N ASP A 621 -3.16 -41.69 -19.54
CA ASP A 621 -3.28 -40.31 -20.06
C ASP A 621 -4.60 -39.64 -19.64
N LYS A 622 -4.55 -38.36 -19.24
CA LYS A 622 -5.72 -37.55 -18.82
C LYS A 622 -6.40 -36.96 -20.06
N LYS A 623 -7.69 -37.20 -20.26
CA LYS A 623 -8.47 -36.53 -21.33
C LYS A 623 -8.66 -35.06 -20.95
N ILE A 624 -8.08 -34.15 -21.74
CA ILE A 624 -8.13 -32.69 -21.46
C ILE A 624 -9.10 -31.95 -22.40
N ASP A 625 -9.36 -32.48 -23.59
CA ASP A 625 -10.39 -31.98 -24.51
C ASP A 625 -11.33 -33.13 -24.90
N PRO A 626 -12.55 -33.19 -24.35
CA PRO A 626 -13.54 -34.21 -24.69
C PRO A 626 -14.02 -34.16 -26.14
N TYR A 627 -14.04 -32.97 -26.76
CA TYR A 627 -14.64 -32.72 -28.07
C TYR A 627 -13.66 -33.05 -29.20
N ASN A 628 -12.39 -32.70 -29.01
CA ASN A 628 -11.32 -32.99 -29.97
C ASN A 628 -10.50 -34.23 -29.62
N TYR A 629 -10.94 -35.02 -28.63
CA TYR A 629 -10.28 -36.26 -28.21
C TYR A 629 -8.78 -36.09 -27.90
N ILE A 630 -8.42 -35.03 -27.17
CA ILE A 630 -7.03 -34.73 -26.81
C ILE A 630 -6.72 -35.30 -25.42
N TYR A 631 -5.60 -36.02 -25.35
CA TYR A 631 -5.12 -36.69 -24.16
C TYR A 631 -3.74 -36.15 -23.76
N LEU A 632 -3.55 -35.89 -22.46
CA LEU A 632 -2.30 -35.43 -21.88
C LEU A 632 -1.63 -36.56 -21.10
N GLY A 633 -0.42 -36.92 -21.51
CA GLY A 633 0.50 -37.77 -20.76
C GLY A 633 1.58 -36.94 -20.07
N VAL A 634 1.91 -37.31 -18.84
CA VAL A 634 3.01 -36.71 -18.07
C VAL A 634 3.99 -37.82 -17.70
N GLU A 635 5.21 -37.72 -18.21
CA GLU A 635 6.31 -38.62 -17.85
C GLU A 635 7.28 -37.87 -16.93
N GLU A 636 7.59 -38.46 -15.79
CA GLU A 636 8.49 -37.89 -14.80
C GLU A 636 9.90 -38.49 -14.94
N LEU A 637 10.89 -37.62 -15.15
CA LEU A 637 12.31 -37.95 -15.14
C LEU A 637 13.03 -37.29 -13.96
N SER A 638 14.29 -37.67 -13.72
CA SER A 638 15.07 -37.19 -12.57
C SER A 638 15.26 -35.67 -12.54
N ASP A 639 15.35 -35.03 -13.70
CA ASP A 639 15.70 -33.61 -13.88
C ASP A 639 14.58 -32.78 -14.53
N LYS A 640 13.58 -33.43 -15.14
CA LYS A 640 12.50 -32.78 -15.89
C LYS A 640 11.22 -33.61 -15.94
N TYR A 641 10.13 -32.99 -16.37
CA TYR A 641 8.91 -33.64 -16.79
C TYR A 641 8.79 -33.54 -18.31
N ILE A 642 8.38 -34.63 -18.96
CA ILE A 642 8.00 -34.62 -20.38
C ILE A 642 6.47 -34.56 -20.42
N LEU A 643 5.94 -33.46 -20.92
CA LEU A 643 4.52 -33.34 -21.22
C LEU A 643 4.28 -33.77 -22.66
N SER A 644 3.28 -34.63 -22.87
CA SER A 644 2.89 -35.12 -24.18
C SER A 644 1.39 -34.93 -24.40
N VAL A 645 1.00 -34.28 -25.49
CA VAL A 645 -0.38 -34.20 -25.93
C VAL A 645 -0.57 -35.13 -27.13
N LYS A 646 -1.60 -35.97 -27.08
CA LYS A 646 -1.90 -36.98 -28.08
C LYS A 646 -3.27 -36.76 -28.67
N GLN A 647 -3.36 -36.92 -29.99
CA GLN A 647 -4.60 -36.87 -30.74
C GLN A 647 -4.53 -37.87 -31.90
N THR A 648 -5.61 -38.63 -32.09
CA THR A 648 -5.68 -39.61 -33.17
C THR A 648 -6.49 -39.07 -34.33
N ILE A 649 -5.88 -39.15 -35.50
CA ILE A 649 -6.47 -38.70 -36.76
C ILE A 649 -6.72 -39.90 -37.66
N ARG A 650 -7.83 -39.87 -38.38
CA ARG A 650 -8.15 -40.77 -39.48
C ARG A 650 -8.10 -39.97 -40.76
N ILE A 651 -7.28 -40.42 -41.70
CA ILE A 651 -7.19 -39.80 -43.02
C ILE A 651 -7.85 -40.74 -44.03
N ASN A 652 -8.93 -40.26 -44.66
CA ASN A 652 -9.67 -41.04 -45.67
C ASN A 652 -9.30 -40.58 -47.08
N GLN A 653 -8.82 -41.52 -47.89
CA GLN A 653 -8.36 -41.29 -49.26
C GLN A 653 -9.12 -42.20 -50.23
N VAL A 654 -9.18 -41.82 -51.50
CA VAL A 654 -9.81 -42.65 -52.54
C VAL A 654 -8.98 -43.91 -52.79
N ASN A 655 -9.63 -45.02 -53.12
CA ASN A 655 -8.95 -46.26 -53.47
C ASN A 655 -8.32 -46.14 -54.87
N GLY A 656 -6.99 -46.01 -54.92
CA GLY A 656 -6.22 -45.75 -56.14
C GLY A 656 -5.20 -44.62 -55.93
N LYS A 657 -4.47 -44.24 -56.99
CA LYS A 657 -3.56 -43.08 -56.98
C LYS A 657 -3.95 -42.07 -58.06
N PRO A 658 -4.95 -41.20 -57.81
CA PRO A 658 -5.33 -40.15 -58.75
C PRO A 658 -4.14 -39.26 -59.12
N LYS A 659 -4.22 -38.58 -60.26
CA LYS A 659 -3.17 -37.66 -60.70
C LYS A 659 -3.27 -36.32 -59.98
N ALA A 660 -2.14 -35.77 -59.58
CA ALA A 660 -2.02 -34.40 -59.09
C ALA A 660 -0.79 -33.71 -59.69
N PHE A 661 -0.87 -32.38 -59.80
CA PHE A 661 0.26 -31.56 -60.22
C PHE A 661 0.88 -30.90 -59.00
N LEU A 662 2.18 -31.08 -58.79
CA LEU A 662 2.93 -30.42 -57.73
C LEU A 662 3.84 -29.35 -58.36
N PHE A 663 3.54 -28.10 -58.10
CA PHE A 663 4.36 -26.97 -58.51
C PHE A 663 5.36 -26.64 -57.42
N THR A 664 6.63 -26.91 -57.66
CA THR A 664 7.72 -26.56 -56.77
C THR A 664 8.25 -25.18 -57.16
N ILE A 665 8.08 -24.19 -56.26
CA ILE A 665 8.43 -22.80 -56.54
C ILE A 665 9.90 -22.58 -56.20
N GLU A 666 10.70 -22.36 -57.24
CA GLU A 666 12.09 -21.93 -57.12
C GLU A 666 12.15 -20.41 -56.94
N ARG A 667 13.10 -19.97 -56.11
CA ARG A 667 13.31 -18.55 -55.80
C ARG A 667 14.03 -17.82 -56.92
#